data_AF-A0A316NHX3-F1
#
_entry.id   AF-A0A316NHX3-F1
#
_cell.length_a   1.000
_cell.length_b   1.000
_cell.length_c   1.000
_cell.angle_alpha   90.00
_cell.angle_beta   90.00
_cell.angle_gamma   90.00
#
_symmetry.space_group_name_H-M   'P 1'
#
loop_
_entity.id
_entity.type
_entity.pdbx_description
1 polymer ?
#
loop_
_entity_poly.entity_id
_entity_poly.type
_entity_poly.pdbx_seq_one_letter_code
_entity_poly.pdbx_strand_id
1 'polypeptide(L)'
;MTEEMRRLERIIEEIWENEKEEVTEYYGVQISTYRHIDTYLEQLPSIEEKIWLAQRCNNKEKIAELTSQIQLDEYQTKLYEKLKEHNIELDETLNFKLLNPKYEFLGNLLDAMSTDRVVQEQLVSLSDEKLELFKIMYRRLQEVSKYNVPYVSCILRRLGYTIPETSWQNRFHHYDDLTVELEKQLQEAGTLDDNLVDSLLFLYARPCFWNVRTLEEVKELRTPNSKILQEQNQIVQEEKKSSKKDIARLKSALLGITYGLDLKTASKICKKYHMEGLERTEDNKDLFEMYQAISSIVKEENPDTIIAVYEMFQTEMPFELEFMNITTFEADLRKEFAKSLNQSVWKLRGEPVQLLDGIPLYDADTDFKMIITSIGAYQPDFTSQENYFTYWNSPEIVSHGNCCSLIANNNLSMIDPKTVILGFQTMDEDMLLLAGNQDLNSTPDSKDFNLLEHDDINAYMTADQYVDETRGSFNELVYERRDLSSNPKFYKKNPDYIVLIEEYEDIDETIKRYQNQPEIVEELLKQKELQEYHFRESVKAAKDFGIPIVKMNRERCAKKGIEKISEMLVELSTSKDPKWIQKIITEFENNRVGNNENHKIIREQYFSQEKMKQIQSQIETMIETEPSLDIRSQLLSGYENAVQQEQERVKKCYYNRVNGQESGIDFDATQKRIQLLSGMTTPQPIIIPDEVELGGKKL
;
A
#
# COMPACT_ATOMS: atom_id res chain seq x y z
N MET A 1 1.63 26.81 -19.72
CA MET A 1 2.95 26.42 -20.27
C MET A 1 3.75 27.62 -20.76
N THR A 2 5.08 27.55 -20.64
CA THR A 2 6.02 28.56 -21.17
C THR A 2 6.23 28.40 -22.68
N GLU A 3 6.76 29.43 -23.37
CA GLU A 3 7.07 29.33 -24.81
C GLU A 3 8.15 28.26 -25.11
N GLU A 4 9.09 28.08 -24.18
CA GLU A 4 10.08 27.02 -24.26
C GLU A 4 9.42 25.63 -24.27
N MET A 5 8.51 25.36 -23.33
CA MET A 5 7.83 24.08 -23.26
C MET A 5 7.00 23.81 -24.52
N ARG A 6 6.31 24.83 -25.06
CA ARG A 6 5.56 24.70 -26.32
C ARG A 6 6.47 24.41 -27.51
N ARG A 7 7.70 24.96 -27.54
CA ARG A 7 8.70 24.60 -28.56
C ARG A 7 9.13 23.14 -28.42
N LEU A 8 9.47 22.71 -27.21
CA LEU A 8 9.88 21.33 -26.93
C LEU A 8 8.76 20.32 -27.26
N GLU A 9 7.51 20.66 -26.96
CA GLU A 9 6.34 19.85 -27.31
C GLU A 9 6.18 19.69 -28.82
N ARG A 10 6.25 20.77 -29.61
CA ARG A 10 6.19 20.66 -31.08
C ARG A 10 7.28 19.75 -31.63
N ILE A 11 8.50 19.86 -31.10
CA ILE A 11 9.63 19.03 -31.52
C ILE A 11 9.41 17.57 -31.17
N ILE A 12 8.88 17.25 -29.98
CA ILE A 12 8.63 15.84 -29.61
C ILE A 12 7.51 15.23 -30.45
N GLU A 13 6.47 16.01 -30.77
CA GLU A 13 5.39 15.59 -31.69
C GLU A 13 5.96 15.31 -33.08
N GLU A 14 6.82 16.17 -33.61
CA GLU A 14 7.49 15.94 -34.90
C GLU A 14 8.36 14.67 -34.88
N ILE A 15 9.08 14.39 -33.79
CA ILE A 15 9.86 13.16 -33.65
C ILE A 15 8.95 11.93 -33.64
N TRP A 16 7.86 11.95 -32.88
CA TRP A 16 6.92 10.83 -32.83
C TRP A 16 6.25 10.55 -34.17
N GLU A 17 6.02 11.58 -34.98
CA GLU A 17 5.42 11.45 -36.31
C GLU A 17 6.40 10.99 -37.39
N ASN A 18 7.67 11.44 -37.33
CA ASN A 18 8.61 11.31 -38.45
C ASN A 18 9.75 10.32 -38.19
N GLU A 19 10.14 10.10 -36.94
CA GLU A 19 11.26 9.24 -36.60
C GLU A 19 10.84 7.79 -36.36
N LYS A 20 11.73 6.87 -36.70
CA LYS A 20 11.50 5.45 -36.44
C LYS A 20 11.67 5.16 -34.95
N GLU A 21 10.61 4.68 -34.33
CA GLU A 21 10.63 4.14 -32.97
C GLU A 21 11.40 2.81 -32.93
N GLU A 22 12.35 2.71 -32.00
CA GLU A 22 12.97 1.46 -31.59
C GLU A 22 12.48 1.08 -30.20
N VAL A 23 12.04 -0.17 -30.02
CA VAL A 23 11.68 -0.67 -28.70
C VAL A 23 12.91 -1.35 -28.10
N THR A 24 13.39 -0.82 -26.98
CA THR A 24 14.46 -1.44 -26.20
C THR A 24 13.91 -1.96 -24.88
N GLU A 25 14.56 -2.97 -24.31
CA GLU A 25 14.21 -3.46 -22.98
C GLU A 25 15.11 -2.79 -21.95
N TYR A 26 14.50 -2.22 -20.91
CA TYR A 26 15.18 -1.62 -19.78
C TYR A 26 14.60 -2.18 -18.49
N TYR A 27 15.39 -2.99 -17.77
CA TYR A 27 14.97 -3.68 -16.54
C TYR A 27 13.64 -4.43 -16.65
N GLY A 28 13.43 -5.17 -17.76
CA GLY A 28 12.19 -5.92 -17.99
C GLY A 28 11.02 -5.10 -18.52
N VAL A 29 11.19 -3.79 -18.73
CA VAL A 29 10.19 -2.89 -19.31
C VAL A 29 10.57 -2.53 -20.74
N GLN A 30 9.60 -2.57 -21.66
CA GLN A 30 9.78 -2.10 -23.03
C GLN A 30 9.67 -0.58 -23.10
N ILE A 31 10.74 0.08 -23.53
CA ILE A 31 10.82 1.53 -23.65
C ILE A 31 11.03 1.97 -25.11
N SER A 32 10.25 2.95 -25.54
CA SER A 32 10.40 3.59 -26.85
C SER A 32 11.66 4.44 -26.87
N THR A 33 12.51 4.23 -27.87
CA THR A 33 13.80 4.88 -28.07
C THR A 33 13.86 5.49 -29.45
N TYR A 34 14.32 6.74 -29.56
CA TYR A 34 14.48 7.45 -30.83
C TYR A 34 15.94 7.87 -31.03
N ARG A 35 16.60 7.27 -32.02
CA ARG A 35 18.06 7.46 -32.23
C ARG A 35 18.42 8.64 -33.13
N HIS A 36 17.60 8.94 -34.14
CA HIS A 36 17.89 9.93 -35.17
C HIS A 36 17.37 11.32 -34.80
N ILE A 37 17.90 11.89 -33.71
CA ILE A 37 17.38 13.14 -33.14
C ILE A 37 18.27 14.38 -33.40
N ASP A 38 19.42 14.23 -34.08
CA ASP A 38 20.43 15.29 -34.25
C ASP A 38 19.87 16.58 -34.87
N THR A 39 19.06 16.46 -35.92
CA THR A 39 18.44 17.60 -36.62
C THR A 39 17.47 18.37 -35.73
N TYR A 40 16.81 17.70 -34.79
CA TYR A 40 15.91 18.35 -33.83
C TYR A 40 16.69 19.04 -32.71
N LEU A 41 17.82 18.45 -32.29
CA LEU A 41 18.71 19.06 -31.30
C LEU A 41 19.32 20.37 -31.81
N GLU A 42 19.56 20.52 -33.11
CA GLU A 42 20.01 21.77 -33.72
C GLU A 42 19.01 22.92 -33.58
N GLN A 43 17.72 22.62 -33.41
CA GLN A 43 16.65 23.60 -33.22
C GLN A 43 16.62 24.18 -31.79
N LEU A 44 17.32 23.54 -30.85
CA LEU A 44 17.30 23.91 -29.44
C LEU A 44 18.46 24.85 -29.08
N PRO A 45 18.17 25.99 -28.41
CA PRO A 45 19.15 27.04 -28.15
C PRO A 45 20.14 26.72 -27.03
N SER A 46 19.79 25.84 -26.08
CA SER A 46 20.58 25.55 -24.88
C SER A 46 20.98 24.07 -24.80
N ILE A 47 22.07 23.77 -24.09
CA ILE A 47 22.54 22.39 -23.92
C ILE A 47 21.59 21.61 -23.01
N GLU A 48 20.99 22.27 -22.02
CA GLU A 48 20.03 21.69 -21.09
C GLU A 48 18.76 21.23 -21.80
N GLU A 49 18.23 22.01 -22.74
CA GLU A 49 17.08 21.60 -23.56
C GLU A 49 17.43 20.41 -24.46
N LYS A 50 18.64 20.38 -25.02
CA LYS A 50 19.11 19.25 -25.83
C LYS A 50 19.22 17.97 -24.99
N ILE A 51 19.75 18.08 -23.77
CA ILE A 51 19.80 16.95 -22.82
C ILE A 51 18.38 16.48 -22.50
N TRP A 52 17.46 17.39 -22.18
CA TRP A 52 16.07 17.05 -21.90
C TRP A 52 15.40 16.31 -23.08
N LEU A 53 15.61 16.77 -24.32
CA LEU A 53 15.06 16.10 -25.51
C LEU A 53 15.66 14.69 -25.67
N ALA A 54 16.97 14.55 -25.51
CA ALA A 54 17.64 13.25 -25.57
C ALA A 54 17.14 12.28 -24.47
N GLN A 55 16.90 12.78 -23.25
CA GLN A 55 16.27 12.04 -22.16
C GLN A 55 14.86 11.60 -22.56
N ARG A 56 14.02 12.49 -23.10
CA ARG A 56 12.64 12.17 -23.53
C ARG A 56 12.60 11.11 -24.63
N CYS A 57 13.61 11.10 -25.49
CA CYS A 57 13.81 10.10 -26.54
C CYS A 57 14.53 8.82 -26.07
N ASN A 58 14.89 8.70 -24.79
CA ASN A 58 15.66 7.60 -24.20
C ASN A 58 16.99 7.30 -24.93
N ASN A 59 17.62 8.32 -25.53
CA ASN A 59 18.83 8.18 -26.31
C ASN A 59 20.10 8.31 -25.44
N LYS A 60 20.51 7.21 -24.80
CA LYS A 60 21.63 7.19 -23.83
C LYS A 60 22.96 7.70 -24.39
N GLU A 61 23.28 7.36 -25.64
CA GLU A 61 24.51 7.82 -26.30
C GLU A 61 24.55 9.35 -26.39
N LYS A 62 23.44 9.95 -26.82
CA LYS A 62 23.33 11.40 -26.95
C LYS A 62 23.25 12.11 -25.60
N ILE A 63 22.60 11.51 -24.60
CA ILE A 63 22.60 12.03 -23.22
C ILE A 63 24.03 12.14 -22.70
N ALA A 64 24.84 11.09 -22.84
CA ALA A 64 26.23 11.10 -22.38
C ALA A 64 27.08 12.13 -23.14
N GLU A 65 26.92 12.21 -24.46
CA GLU A 65 27.61 13.20 -25.31
C GLU A 65 27.31 14.63 -24.86
N LEU A 66 26.03 14.97 -24.71
CA LEU A 66 25.59 16.34 -24.37
C LEU A 66 25.92 16.70 -22.91
N THR A 67 25.80 15.76 -21.99
CA THR A 67 26.16 15.96 -20.58
C THR A 67 27.66 16.25 -20.44
N SER A 68 28.53 15.62 -21.25
CA SER A 68 29.96 15.95 -21.24
C SER A 68 30.30 17.37 -21.70
N GLN A 69 29.37 18.04 -22.37
CA GLN A 69 29.52 19.39 -22.90
C GLN A 69 28.91 20.47 -21.99
N ILE A 70 28.15 20.08 -20.97
CA ILE A 70 27.51 21.07 -20.08
C ILE A 70 28.58 21.81 -19.25
N GLN A 71 28.40 23.11 -19.11
CA GLN A 71 29.25 23.94 -18.26
C GLN A 71 28.50 24.25 -16.97
N LEU A 72 28.96 23.66 -15.87
CA LEU A 72 28.42 23.88 -14.54
C LEU A 72 29.36 24.78 -13.74
N ASP A 73 28.78 25.71 -12.96
CA ASP A 73 29.55 26.46 -11.97
C ASP A 73 29.91 25.60 -10.74
N GLU A 74 30.72 26.12 -9.83
CA GLU A 74 31.19 25.39 -8.65
C GLU A 74 30.04 24.85 -7.77
N TYR A 75 28.97 25.62 -7.61
CA TYR A 75 27.81 25.21 -6.83
C TYR A 75 27.06 24.08 -7.53
N GLN A 76 26.79 24.25 -8.83
CA GLN A 76 26.10 23.26 -9.65
C GLN A 76 26.87 21.95 -9.74
N THR A 77 28.19 22.00 -9.95
CA THR A 77 29.06 20.82 -9.96
C THR A 77 28.96 20.09 -8.62
N LYS A 78 29.07 20.80 -7.50
CA LYS A 78 29.00 20.17 -6.17
C LYS A 78 27.64 19.49 -5.92
N LEU A 79 26.54 20.14 -6.30
CA LEU A 79 25.20 19.57 -6.15
C LEU A 79 24.99 18.36 -7.06
N TYR A 80 25.45 18.43 -8.30
CA TYR A 80 25.37 17.34 -9.26
C TYR A 80 26.16 16.10 -8.81
N GLU A 81 27.41 16.29 -8.35
CA GLU A 81 28.22 15.18 -7.82
C GLU A 81 27.55 14.55 -6.58
N LYS A 82 26.98 15.36 -5.67
CA LYS A 82 26.22 14.86 -4.52
C LYS A 82 25.02 14.00 -4.95
N LEU A 83 24.25 14.44 -5.94
CA LEU A 83 23.12 13.66 -6.46
C LEU A 83 23.60 12.36 -7.12
N LYS A 84 24.75 12.37 -7.80
CA LYS A 84 25.36 11.18 -8.41
C LYS A 84 25.86 10.15 -7.39
N GLU A 85 26.21 10.57 -6.18
CA GLU A 85 26.52 9.63 -5.08
C GLU A 85 25.33 8.73 -4.73
N HIS A 86 24.10 9.20 -4.97
CA HIS A 86 22.86 8.48 -4.67
C HIS A 86 22.18 7.87 -5.88
N ASN A 87 22.44 8.40 -7.09
CA ASN A 87 21.88 7.90 -8.35
C ASN A 87 22.93 7.97 -9.47
N ILE A 88 23.53 6.83 -9.86
CA ILE A 88 24.50 6.84 -10.97
C ILE A 88 23.85 7.03 -12.35
N GLU A 89 22.54 6.79 -12.46
CA GLU A 89 21.77 6.97 -13.70
C GLU A 89 21.17 8.40 -13.80
N LEU A 90 21.60 9.32 -12.93
CA LEU A 90 21.08 10.68 -12.82
C LEU A 90 21.01 11.42 -14.16
N ASP A 91 21.97 11.21 -15.06
CA ASP A 91 22.02 11.87 -16.37
C ASP A 91 20.82 11.52 -17.25
N GLU A 92 20.18 10.38 -17.00
CA GLU A 92 19.02 9.94 -17.77
C GLU A 92 17.70 10.59 -17.30
N THR A 93 17.68 11.21 -16.12
CA THR A 93 16.44 11.68 -15.49
C THR A 93 16.49 13.11 -14.95
N LEU A 94 17.66 13.64 -14.62
CA LEU A 94 17.80 14.99 -14.05
C LEU A 94 17.55 16.07 -15.09
N ASN A 95 16.62 16.97 -14.79
CA ASN A 95 16.53 18.25 -15.46
C ASN A 95 17.61 19.19 -14.90
N PHE A 96 18.67 19.45 -15.68
CA PHE A 96 19.83 20.23 -15.25
C PHE A 96 19.50 21.66 -14.78
N LYS A 97 18.33 22.21 -15.16
CA LYS A 97 17.86 23.51 -14.65
C LYS A 97 17.64 23.51 -13.13
N LEU A 98 17.38 22.34 -12.53
CA LEU A 98 17.21 22.18 -11.08
C LEU A 98 18.51 22.35 -10.30
N LEU A 99 19.67 22.37 -10.96
CA LEU A 99 20.94 22.70 -10.31
C LEU A 99 21.08 24.19 -9.98
N ASN A 100 20.16 25.05 -10.44
CA ASN A 100 20.19 26.48 -10.13
C ASN A 100 19.98 26.74 -8.62
N PRO A 101 20.72 27.67 -7.98
CA PRO A 101 20.58 28.00 -6.56
C PRO A 101 19.16 28.34 -6.11
N LYS A 102 18.27 28.81 -7.00
CA LYS A 102 16.87 29.09 -6.64
C LYS A 102 16.09 27.87 -6.16
N TYR A 103 16.56 26.65 -6.45
CA TYR A 103 15.97 25.39 -6.00
C TYR A 103 16.64 24.78 -4.76
N GLU A 104 17.64 25.44 -4.15
CA GLU A 104 18.38 24.93 -2.98
C GLU A 104 17.45 24.54 -1.81
N PHE A 105 16.30 25.22 -1.69
CA PHE A 105 15.32 24.99 -0.63
C PHE A 105 14.73 23.57 -0.63
N LEU A 106 14.81 22.83 -1.74
CA LEU A 106 14.31 21.45 -1.83
C LEU A 106 15.10 20.50 -0.91
N GLY A 107 16.40 20.77 -0.70
CA GLY A 107 17.28 19.91 0.09
C GLY A 107 17.23 18.45 -0.38
N ASN A 108 17.00 17.53 0.55
CA ASN A 108 16.93 16.07 0.28
C ASN A 108 15.71 15.67 -0.56
N LEU A 109 14.72 16.56 -0.75
CA LEU A 109 13.59 16.25 -1.63
C LEU A 109 14.04 16.17 -3.10
N LEU A 110 15.04 16.95 -3.48
CA LEU A 110 15.59 16.92 -4.84
C LEU A 110 16.15 15.53 -5.17
N ASP A 111 16.76 14.84 -4.20
CA ASP A 111 17.22 13.46 -4.38
C ASP A 111 16.07 12.55 -4.84
N ALA A 112 14.88 12.64 -4.22
CA ALA A 112 13.71 11.87 -4.66
C ALA A 112 13.08 12.34 -5.96
N MET A 113 13.03 13.66 -6.19
CA MET A 113 12.45 14.20 -7.43
C MET A 113 13.31 13.84 -8.64
N SER A 114 14.61 13.58 -8.45
CA SER A 114 15.58 13.36 -9.53
C SER A 114 15.27 12.17 -10.44
N THR A 115 14.43 11.22 -9.99
CA THR A 115 14.02 10.06 -10.79
C THR A 115 12.79 10.32 -11.64
N ASP A 116 11.94 11.30 -11.28
CA ASP A 116 10.65 11.58 -11.92
C ASP A 116 10.74 12.81 -12.83
N ARG A 117 10.68 12.61 -14.14
CA ARG A 117 10.76 13.70 -15.12
C ARG A 117 9.53 14.62 -15.08
N VAL A 118 8.33 14.07 -14.84
CA VAL A 118 7.07 14.82 -14.89
C VAL A 118 7.02 15.84 -13.75
N VAL A 119 7.39 15.41 -12.55
CA VAL A 119 7.44 16.28 -11.37
C VAL A 119 8.52 17.36 -11.51
N GLN A 120 9.67 17.01 -12.10
CA GLN A 120 10.71 17.99 -12.40
C GLN A 120 10.26 19.03 -13.45
N GLU A 121 9.55 18.61 -14.50
CA GLU A 121 8.98 19.52 -15.51
C GLU A 121 7.98 20.50 -14.89
N GLN A 122 7.07 20.00 -14.05
CA GLN A 122 6.10 20.84 -13.34
C GLN A 122 6.79 21.90 -12.51
N LEU A 123 7.83 21.52 -11.75
CA LEU A 123 8.59 22.47 -10.94
C LEU A 123 9.34 23.50 -11.80
N VAL A 124 10.00 23.08 -12.88
CA VAL A 124 10.76 23.99 -13.77
C VAL A 124 9.84 24.91 -14.56
N SER A 125 8.58 24.52 -14.77
CA SER A 125 7.58 25.33 -15.48
C SER A 125 7.06 26.54 -14.68
N LEU A 126 7.33 26.60 -13.37
CA LEU A 126 6.83 27.66 -12.50
C LEU A 126 7.49 29.01 -12.81
N SER A 127 6.69 30.09 -12.79
CA SER A 127 7.19 31.46 -12.68
C SER A 127 7.96 31.64 -11.36
N ASP A 128 8.76 32.70 -11.25
CA ASP A 128 9.49 32.95 -9.99
C ASP A 128 8.51 33.20 -8.83
N GLU A 129 7.37 33.84 -9.08
CA GLU A 129 6.30 34.02 -8.08
C GLU A 129 5.62 32.70 -7.70
N LYS A 130 5.29 31.83 -8.67
CA LYS A 130 4.74 30.50 -8.37
C LYS A 130 5.74 29.61 -7.64
N LEU A 131 7.03 29.74 -7.94
CA LEU A 131 8.09 29.03 -7.23
C LEU A 131 8.18 29.50 -5.78
N GLU A 132 8.09 30.80 -5.51
CA GLU A 132 8.06 31.30 -4.14
C GLU A 132 6.78 30.87 -3.39
N LEU A 133 5.63 30.88 -4.07
CA LEU A 133 4.38 30.33 -3.52
C LEU A 133 4.52 28.84 -3.14
N PHE A 134 5.07 28.03 -4.04
CA PHE A 134 5.37 26.61 -3.78
C PHE A 134 6.32 26.45 -2.59
N LYS A 135 7.39 27.25 -2.53
CA LYS A 135 8.39 27.21 -1.46
C LYS A 135 7.82 27.57 -0.10
N ILE A 136 6.92 28.55 -0.02
CA ILE A 136 6.21 28.91 1.22
C ILE A 136 5.36 27.72 1.71
N MET A 137 4.53 27.15 0.83
CA MET A 137 3.72 25.97 1.17
C MET A 137 4.58 24.76 1.56
N TYR A 138 5.66 24.50 0.83
CA TYR A 138 6.56 23.39 1.08
C TYR A 138 7.25 23.51 2.45
N ARG A 139 7.75 24.69 2.82
CA ARG A 139 8.34 24.91 4.15
C ARG A 139 7.34 24.63 5.27
N ARG A 140 6.10 25.08 5.11
CA ARG A 140 5.03 24.80 6.06
C ARG A 140 4.73 23.30 6.17
N LEU A 141 4.76 22.55 5.06
CA LEU A 141 4.61 21.09 5.08
C LEU A 141 5.75 20.38 5.82
N GLN A 142 6.99 20.87 5.72
CA GLN A 142 8.14 20.29 6.42
C GLN A 142 8.01 20.38 7.94
N GLU A 143 7.22 21.32 8.46
CA GLU A 143 6.96 21.46 9.90
C GLU A 143 5.99 20.40 10.44
N VAL A 144 5.13 19.85 9.57
CA VAL A 144 4.02 18.96 9.98
C VAL A 144 4.16 17.53 9.47
N SER A 145 4.96 17.27 8.43
CA SER A 145 5.17 15.92 7.90
C SER A 145 6.59 15.72 7.39
N LYS A 146 7.25 14.64 7.82
CA LYS A 146 8.54 14.22 7.26
C LYS A 146 8.40 13.66 5.85
N TYR A 147 7.33 12.89 5.59
CA TYR A 147 7.01 12.39 4.26
C TYR A 147 6.02 13.33 3.56
N ASN A 148 6.55 14.26 2.77
CA ASN A 148 5.78 15.33 2.12
C ASN A 148 5.59 15.13 0.61
N VAL A 149 6.12 14.05 0.05
CA VAL A 149 6.07 13.69 -1.37
C VAL A 149 4.65 13.75 -1.97
N PRO A 150 3.59 13.18 -1.36
CA PRO A 150 2.25 13.20 -1.95
C PRO A 150 1.67 14.61 -2.06
N TYR A 151 1.94 15.45 -1.06
CA TYR A 151 1.51 16.84 -1.01
C TYR A 151 2.23 17.67 -2.07
N VAL A 152 3.55 17.49 -2.19
CA VAL A 152 4.37 18.16 -3.21
C VAL A 152 3.87 17.83 -4.61
N SER A 153 3.62 16.54 -4.91
CA SER A 153 3.06 16.12 -6.20
C SER A 153 1.71 16.80 -6.48
N CYS A 154 0.83 16.87 -5.47
CA CYS A 154 -0.47 17.51 -5.63
C CYS A 154 -0.38 19.02 -5.89
N ILE A 155 0.51 19.72 -5.18
CA ILE A 155 0.74 21.15 -5.36
C ILE A 155 1.33 21.43 -6.75
N LEU A 156 2.34 20.67 -7.16
CA LEU A 156 3.02 20.88 -8.44
C LEU A 156 2.08 20.64 -9.64
N ARG A 157 1.19 19.65 -9.58
CA ARG A 157 0.14 19.43 -10.60
C ARG A 157 -0.84 20.59 -10.75
N ARG A 158 -0.99 21.41 -9.70
CA ARG A 158 -1.91 22.56 -9.71
C ARG A 158 -1.22 23.84 -10.14
N LEU A 159 0.06 23.99 -9.83
CA LEU A 159 0.83 25.20 -10.14
C LEU A 159 1.55 25.13 -11.49
N GLY A 160 2.07 23.95 -11.84
CA GLY A 160 2.99 23.73 -12.94
C GLY A 160 2.47 22.77 -14.01
N TYR A 161 3.14 22.77 -15.16
CA TYR A 161 2.77 22.04 -16.37
C TYR A 161 3.83 20.99 -16.73
N THR A 162 3.42 19.93 -17.43
CA THR A 162 4.30 18.92 -18.06
C THR A 162 4.03 18.84 -19.57
N ILE A 163 4.92 18.17 -20.33
CA ILE A 163 4.78 17.95 -21.78
C ILE A 163 4.29 16.53 -22.07
N PRO A 164 3.24 16.34 -22.89
CA PRO A 164 2.53 17.37 -23.69
C PRO A 164 1.48 18.15 -22.90
N GLU A 165 1.04 19.30 -23.41
CA GLU A 165 -0.08 20.12 -22.92
C GLU A 165 -1.32 19.27 -22.69
N THR A 166 -1.57 18.30 -23.58
CA THR A 166 -2.70 17.36 -23.54
C THR A 166 -2.61 16.31 -22.43
N SER A 167 -1.48 16.24 -21.70
CA SER A 167 -1.29 15.35 -20.56
C SER A 167 -2.43 15.47 -19.55
N TRP A 168 -2.89 14.34 -19.04
CA TRP A 168 -3.93 14.31 -18.01
C TRP A 168 -3.50 15.05 -16.73
N GLN A 169 -2.20 15.12 -16.47
CA GLN A 169 -1.61 15.84 -15.33
C GLN A 169 -1.83 17.36 -15.42
N ASN A 170 -2.01 17.92 -16.61
CA ASN A 170 -2.28 19.35 -16.81
C ASN A 170 -3.79 19.70 -16.65
N ARG A 171 -4.65 18.74 -16.30
CA ARG A 171 -6.10 19.01 -16.13
C ARG A 171 -6.47 19.54 -14.76
N PHE A 172 -5.51 19.68 -13.84
CA PHE A 172 -5.75 19.98 -12.42
C PHE A 172 -5.54 21.46 -12.04
N HIS A 173 -5.47 22.37 -13.01
CA HIS A 173 -5.33 23.82 -12.81
C HIS A 173 -6.64 24.51 -12.37
N HIS A 174 -7.28 24.00 -11.31
CA HIS A 174 -8.57 24.48 -10.82
C HIS A 174 -8.51 25.85 -10.15
N TYR A 175 -7.32 26.29 -9.74
CA TYR A 175 -7.10 27.49 -8.94
C TYR A 175 -6.29 28.57 -9.69
N ASP A 176 -6.28 28.56 -11.02
CA ASP A 176 -5.47 29.52 -11.81
C ASP A 176 -5.83 30.98 -11.50
N ASP A 177 -7.12 31.32 -11.43
CA ASP A 177 -7.59 32.68 -11.08
C ASP A 177 -7.03 33.12 -9.70
N LEU A 178 -7.11 32.24 -8.70
CA LEU A 178 -6.57 32.48 -7.36
C LEU A 178 -5.05 32.61 -7.39
N THR A 179 -4.38 31.76 -8.18
CA THR A 179 -2.92 31.76 -8.31
C THR A 179 -2.43 33.09 -8.86
N VAL A 180 -3.12 33.67 -9.83
CA VAL A 180 -2.78 35.01 -10.38
C VAL A 180 -2.88 36.10 -9.31
N GLU A 181 -3.89 36.07 -8.44
CA GLU A 181 -4.00 37.03 -7.33
C GLU A 181 -2.89 36.84 -6.29
N LEU A 182 -2.53 35.58 -5.99
CA LEU A 182 -1.43 35.26 -5.07
C LEU A 182 -0.06 35.71 -5.62
N GLU A 183 0.19 35.54 -6.91
CA GLU A 183 1.42 36.02 -7.56
C GLU A 183 1.54 37.55 -7.38
N LYS A 184 0.46 38.29 -7.63
CA LYS A 184 0.43 39.74 -7.41
C LYS A 184 0.65 40.12 -5.94
N GLN A 185 0.01 39.41 -5.01
CA GLN A 185 0.21 39.63 -3.57
C GLN A 185 1.66 39.40 -3.14
N LEU A 186 2.31 38.36 -3.68
CA LEU A 186 3.72 38.06 -3.42
C LEU A 186 4.65 39.14 -4.00
N GLN A 187 4.35 39.67 -5.17
CA GLN A 187 5.10 40.80 -5.76
C GLN A 187 4.99 42.07 -4.90
N GLU A 188 3.82 42.33 -4.29
CA GLU A 188 3.57 43.55 -3.51
C GLU A 188 4.05 43.43 -2.05
N ALA A 189 3.80 42.29 -1.38
CA ALA A 189 4.03 42.11 0.05
C ALA A 189 5.24 41.23 0.39
N GLY A 190 5.71 40.39 -0.54
CA GLY A 190 6.88 39.52 -0.36
C GLY A 190 6.69 38.33 0.59
N THR A 191 5.58 38.24 1.32
CA THR A 191 5.29 37.17 2.30
C THR A 191 3.80 36.87 2.40
N LEU A 192 3.45 35.66 2.84
CA LEU A 192 2.10 35.24 3.24
C LEU A 192 2.12 34.85 4.72
N ASP A 193 1.04 35.10 5.46
CA ASP A 193 0.92 34.66 6.86
C ASP A 193 0.54 33.18 6.97
N ASP A 194 0.89 32.55 8.08
CA ASP A 194 0.72 31.10 8.28
C ASP A 194 -0.74 30.64 8.16
N ASN A 195 -1.71 31.45 8.61
CA ASN A 195 -3.12 31.06 8.52
C ASN A 195 -3.59 30.98 7.08
N LEU A 196 -3.12 31.89 6.23
CA LEU A 196 -3.35 31.87 4.79
C LEU A 196 -2.65 30.67 4.15
N VAL A 197 -1.39 30.37 4.52
CA VAL A 197 -0.64 29.23 3.99
C VAL A 197 -1.34 27.91 4.31
N ASP A 198 -1.84 27.73 5.53
CA ASP A 198 -2.60 26.54 5.93
C ASP A 198 -3.89 26.37 5.09
N SER A 199 -4.60 27.48 4.80
CA SER A 199 -5.75 27.46 3.88
C SER A 199 -5.36 27.07 2.46
N LEU A 200 -4.21 27.54 1.98
CA LEU A 200 -3.69 27.19 0.65
C LEU A 200 -3.28 25.72 0.59
N LEU A 201 -2.65 25.18 1.64
CA LEU A 201 -2.35 23.74 1.71
C LEU A 201 -3.61 22.89 1.66
N PHE A 202 -4.67 23.29 2.36
CA PHE A 202 -5.97 22.62 2.27
C PHE A 202 -6.53 22.56 0.84
N LEU A 203 -6.31 23.61 0.04
CA LEU A 203 -6.77 23.68 -1.36
C LEU A 203 -5.81 22.97 -2.34
N TYR A 204 -4.50 23.20 -2.21
CA TYR A 204 -3.48 22.81 -3.19
C TYR A 204 -2.79 21.47 -2.90
N ALA A 205 -2.87 20.92 -1.68
CA ALA A 205 -2.16 19.70 -1.31
C ALA A 205 -3.05 18.43 -1.27
N ARG A 206 -4.36 18.55 -1.53
CA ARG A 206 -5.33 17.45 -1.33
C ARG A 206 -6.12 17.13 -2.60
N PRO A 207 -6.61 15.91 -2.85
CA PRO A 207 -7.34 15.58 -4.08
C PRO A 207 -8.75 16.20 -4.20
N CYS A 208 -9.32 16.71 -3.10
CA CYS A 208 -10.62 17.40 -3.13
C CYS A 208 -10.52 18.77 -3.81
N PHE A 209 -11.56 19.14 -4.56
CA PHE A 209 -11.65 20.43 -5.24
C PHE A 209 -12.78 21.27 -4.65
N TRP A 210 -12.47 22.52 -4.35
CA TRP A 210 -13.42 23.51 -3.85
C TRP A 210 -13.50 24.67 -4.84
N ASN A 211 -14.67 25.27 -5.01
CA ASN A 211 -14.87 26.37 -5.96
C ASN A 211 -14.38 27.71 -5.39
N VAL A 212 -13.08 27.81 -5.12
CA VAL A 212 -12.41 29.00 -4.58
C VAL A 212 -11.56 29.63 -5.68
N ARG A 213 -11.78 30.91 -5.97
CA ARG A 213 -11.20 31.60 -7.13
C ARG A 213 -10.44 32.88 -6.80
N THR A 214 -10.62 33.45 -5.61
CA THR A 214 -10.00 34.72 -5.23
C THR A 214 -9.34 34.63 -3.86
N LEU A 215 -8.36 35.50 -3.60
CA LEU A 215 -7.66 35.60 -2.33
C LEU A 215 -8.61 35.95 -1.18
N GLU A 216 -9.64 36.75 -1.45
CA GLU A 216 -10.65 37.07 -0.44
C GLU A 216 -11.46 35.83 -0.05
N GLU A 217 -11.88 35.02 -1.03
CA GLU A 217 -12.58 33.76 -0.75
C GLU A 217 -11.72 32.81 0.10
N VAL A 218 -10.39 32.79 -0.10
CA VAL A 218 -9.46 32.01 0.74
C VAL A 218 -9.41 32.53 2.18
N LYS A 219 -9.35 33.85 2.37
CA LYS A 219 -9.35 34.47 3.71
C LYS A 219 -10.65 34.20 4.46
N GLU A 220 -11.76 34.17 3.74
CA GLU A 220 -13.08 33.88 4.30
C GLU A 220 -13.30 32.39 4.63
N LEU A 221 -12.43 31.47 4.19
CA LEU A 221 -12.60 30.03 4.44
C LEU A 221 -12.69 29.65 5.91
N ARG A 222 -12.11 30.45 6.81
CA ARG A 222 -12.14 30.24 8.27
C ARG A 222 -13.33 30.94 8.95
N THR A 223 -14.21 31.56 8.16
CA THR A 223 -15.30 32.38 8.67
C THR A 223 -16.65 31.76 8.30
N PRO A 224 -17.75 32.16 8.97
CA PRO A 224 -19.09 31.79 8.55
C PRO A 224 -19.48 32.28 7.14
N ASN A 225 -18.71 33.20 6.55
CA ASN A 225 -18.92 33.67 5.17
C ASN A 225 -18.26 32.75 4.13
N SER A 226 -17.56 31.69 4.56
CA SER A 226 -16.90 30.73 3.67
C SER A 226 -17.83 30.28 2.54
N LYS A 227 -17.36 30.43 1.30
CA LYS A 227 -18.08 29.98 0.11
C LYS A 227 -18.34 28.47 0.13
N ILE A 228 -17.39 27.68 0.65
CA ILE A 228 -17.57 26.23 0.83
C ILE A 228 -18.77 25.98 1.74
N LEU A 229 -18.82 26.67 2.89
CA LEU A 229 -19.92 26.55 3.84
C LEU A 229 -21.25 26.94 3.20
N GLN A 230 -21.31 28.07 2.49
CA GLN A 230 -22.52 28.54 1.82
C GLN A 230 -23.03 27.54 0.77
N GLU A 231 -22.14 27.01 -0.08
CA GLU A 231 -22.48 26.01 -1.10
C GLU A 231 -23.01 24.72 -0.46
N GLN A 232 -22.36 24.22 0.59
CA GLN A 232 -22.83 23.02 1.30
C GLN A 232 -24.17 23.27 2.03
N ASN A 233 -24.34 24.45 2.63
CA ASN A 233 -25.58 24.83 3.30
C ASN A 233 -26.75 24.89 2.31
N GLN A 234 -26.52 25.44 1.12
CA GLN A 234 -27.51 25.47 0.07
C GLN A 234 -27.96 24.05 -0.32
N ILE A 235 -27.01 23.12 -0.52
CA ILE A 235 -27.32 21.71 -0.83
C ILE A 235 -28.26 21.11 0.22
N VAL A 236 -27.97 21.28 1.50
CA VAL A 236 -28.82 20.72 2.57
C VAL A 236 -30.21 21.36 2.57
N GLN A 237 -30.33 22.68 2.37
CA GLN A 237 -31.63 23.35 2.32
C GLN A 237 -32.47 22.94 1.10
N GLU A 238 -31.83 22.66 -0.04
CA GLU A 238 -32.49 22.09 -1.22
C GLU A 238 -33.03 20.69 -0.94
N GLU A 239 -32.19 19.81 -0.38
CA GLU A 239 -32.55 18.42 -0.08
C GLU A 239 -33.63 18.31 1.01
N LYS A 240 -33.64 19.20 2.00
CA LYS A 240 -34.72 19.28 3.01
C LYS A 240 -36.10 19.52 2.41
N LYS A 241 -36.17 20.30 1.32
CA LYS A 241 -37.42 20.62 0.62
C LYS A 241 -37.82 19.55 -0.39
N SER A 242 -36.90 18.65 -0.73
CA SER A 242 -37.14 17.55 -1.68
C SER A 242 -38.00 16.46 -1.05
N SER A 243 -38.97 15.96 -1.83
CA SER A 243 -39.76 14.77 -1.46
C SER A 243 -38.97 13.46 -1.65
N LYS A 244 -37.87 13.49 -2.42
CA LYS A 244 -36.96 12.37 -2.64
C LYS A 244 -35.53 12.86 -2.40
N LYS A 245 -35.07 12.75 -1.16
CA LYS A 245 -33.76 13.24 -0.73
C LYS A 245 -32.64 12.41 -1.34
N ASP A 246 -31.59 13.08 -1.79
CA ASP A 246 -30.33 12.45 -2.20
C ASP A 246 -29.37 12.40 -1.01
N ILE A 247 -29.27 11.22 -0.39
CA ILE A 247 -28.39 11.01 0.75
C ILE A 247 -26.92 11.22 0.40
N ALA A 248 -26.49 10.95 -0.84
CA ALA A 248 -25.09 11.13 -1.24
C ALA A 248 -24.72 12.61 -1.25
N ARG A 249 -25.61 13.48 -1.75
CA ARG A 249 -25.44 14.94 -1.68
C ARG A 249 -25.41 15.43 -0.23
N LEU A 250 -26.31 14.94 0.62
CA LEU A 250 -26.36 15.30 2.04
C LEU A 250 -25.08 14.88 2.79
N LYS A 251 -24.58 13.65 2.57
CA LYS A 251 -23.32 13.19 3.15
C LYS A 251 -22.15 14.05 2.69
N SER A 252 -22.05 14.34 1.39
CA SER A 252 -20.98 15.18 0.85
C SER A 252 -21.01 16.59 1.47
N ALA A 253 -22.21 17.16 1.67
CA ALA A 253 -22.35 18.45 2.33
C ALA A 253 -21.90 18.44 3.79
N LEU A 254 -22.35 17.44 4.57
CA LEU A 254 -21.94 17.29 5.96
C LEU A 254 -20.42 17.06 6.09
N LEU A 255 -19.85 16.16 5.29
CA LEU A 255 -18.39 15.91 5.26
C LEU A 255 -17.60 17.16 4.85
N GLY A 256 -18.12 17.95 3.91
CA GLY A 256 -17.47 19.18 3.45
C GLY A 256 -17.37 20.24 4.54
N ILE A 257 -18.42 20.43 5.35
CA ILE A 257 -18.42 21.44 6.41
C ILE A 257 -17.72 21.00 7.69
N THR A 258 -17.55 19.70 7.92
CA THR A 258 -16.95 19.15 9.15
C THR A 258 -15.50 18.73 8.98
N TYR A 259 -15.19 18.07 7.86
CA TYR A 259 -13.87 17.46 7.63
C TYR A 259 -13.24 17.93 6.32
N GLY A 260 -13.87 18.87 5.60
CA GLY A 260 -13.39 19.35 4.31
C GLY A 260 -13.18 18.22 3.31
N LEU A 261 -14.07 17.23 3.28
CA LEU A 261 -14.02 16.07 2.39
C LEU A 261 -15.26 16.00 1.51
N ASP A 262 -15.09 15.54 0.27
CA ASP A 262 -16.22 15.03 -0.51
C ASP A 262 -16.51 13.56 -0.16
N LEU A 263 -17.72 13.08 -0.49
CA LEU A 263 -18.13 11.71 -0.19
C LEU A 263 -17.24 10.65 -0.87
N LYS A 264 -16.72 10.93 -2.07
CA LYS A 264 -15.88 9.97 -2.81
C LYS A 264 -14.56 9.74 -2.07
N THR A 265 -13.92 10.82 -1.62
CA THR A 265 -12.65 10.81 -0.89
C THR A 265 -12.84 10.19 0.49
N ALA A 266 -13.90 10.56 1.22
CA ALA A 266 -14.23 9.94 2.50
C ALA A 266 -14.47 8.42 2.36
N SER A 267 -15.21 8.00 1.33
CA SER A 267 -15.47 6.58 1.08
C SER A 267 -14.19 5.80 0.74
N LYS A 268 -13.27 6.42 -0.01
CA LYS A 268 -11.95 5.84 -0.29
C LYS A 268 -11.14 5.65 0.98
N ILE A 269 -11.07 6.66 1.85
CA ILE A 269 -10.37 6.56 3.15
C ILE A 269 -10.95 5.38 3.97
N CYS A 270 -12.27 5.30 4.11
CA CYS A 270 -12.92 4.21 4.86
C CYS A 270 -12.71 2.81 4.23
N LYS A 271 -12.49 2.73 2.91
CA LYS A 271 -12.15 1.47 2.23
C LYS A 271 -10.68 1.09 2.43
N LYS A 272 -9.80 2.09 2.51
CA LYS A 272 -8.34 1.92 2.53
C LYS A 272 -7.80 1.61 3.93
N TYR A 273 -8.36 2.20 4.98
CA TYR A 273 -7.80 2.11 6.34
C TYR A 273 -8.68 1.25 7.27
N HIS A 274 -8.26 0.03 7.56
CA HIS A 274 -8.98 -0.90 8.44
C HIS A 274 -8.58 -0.67 9.90
N MET A 275 -9.23 0.30 10.55
CA MET A 275 -8.83 0.75 11.90
C MET A 275 -9.10 -0.27 13.01
N GLU A 276 -9.83 -1.36 12.74
CA GLU A 276 -10.08 -2.40 13.73
C GLU A 276 -8.78 -3.07 14.21
N GLY A 277 -8.57 -3.12 15.52
CA GLY A 277 -7.41 -3.79 16.14
C GLY A 277 -6.20 -2.89 16.39
N LEU A 278 -6.22 -1.63 15.95
CA LEU A 278 -5.19 -0.65 16.30
C LEU A 278 -5.33 -0.19 17.76
N GLU A 279 -4.19 0.09 18.40
CA GLU A 279 -4.15 0.62 19.76
C GLU A 279 -4.60 2.09 19.78
N ARG A 280 -5.59 2.39 20.62
CA ARG A 280 -6.03 3.77 20.88
C ARG A 280 -5.31 4.30 22.10
N THR A 281 -4.57 5.38 21.92
CA THR A 281 -3.81 6.10 22.93
C THR A 281 -4.36 7.52 23.10
N GLU A 282 -3.84 8.30 24.04
CA GLU A 282 -4.20 9.72 24.16
C GLU A 282 -3.67 10.52 22.95
N ASP A 283 -2.48 10.16 22.45
CA ASP A 283 -1.80 10.88 21.36
C ASP A 283 -2.50 10.73 20.00
N ASN A 284 -3.22 9.62 19.76
CA ASN A 284 -3.94 9.36 18.52
C ASN A 284 -5.47 9.44 18.67
N LYS A 285 -5.96 9.89 19.83
CA LYS A 285 -7.39 9.88 20.16
C LYS A 285 -8.23 10.64 19.15
N ASP A 286 -7.81 11.85 18.80
CA ASP A 286 -8.55 12.75 17.91
C ASP A 286 -8.57 12.20 16.47
N LEU A 287 -7.47 11.58 16.03
CA LEU A 287 -7.38 10.90 14.73
C LEU A 287 -8.42 9.78 14.61
N PHE A 288 -8.55 8.95 15.66
CA PHE A 288 -9.54 7.88 15.71
C PHE A 288 -10.98 8.40 15.75
N GLU A 289 -11.24 9.46 16.52
CA GLU A 289 -12.57 10.09 16.59
C GLU A 289 -12.98 10.68 15.24
N MET A 290 -12.05 11.38 14.56
CA MET A 290 -12.27 11.89 13.21
C MET A 290 -12.56 10.76 12.22
N TYR A 291 -11.77 9.69 12.21
CA TYR A 291 -12.03 8.53 11.35
C TYR A 291 -13.40 7.89 11.63
N GLN A 292 -13.75 7.68 12.90
CA GLN A 292 -15.03 7.08 13.30
C GLN A 292 -16.22 7.94 12.86
N ALA A 293 -16.12 9.26 12.98
CA ALA A 293 -17.16 10.17 12.55
C ALA A 293 -17.32 10.16 11.02
N ILE A 294 -16.21 10.22 10.27
CA ILE A 294 -16.21 10.08 8.81
C ILE A 294 -16.85 8.74 8.40
N SER A 295 -16.42 7.63 9.01
CA SER A 295 -16.97 6.30 8.73
C SER A 295 -18.47 6.21 9.05
N SER A 296 -18.94 6.85 10.12
CA SER A 296 -20.35 6.84 10.50
C SER A 296 -21.19 7.59 9.45
N ILE A 297 -20.72 8.75 8.98
CA ILE A 297 -21.39 9.51 7.93
C ILE A 297 -21.42 8.73 6.62
N VAL A 298 -20.31 8.08 6.24
CA VAL A 298 -20.23 7.26 5.02
C VAL A 298 -21.20 6.08 5.08
N LYS A 299 -21.35 5.43 6.25
CA LYS A 299 -22.20 4.23 6.44
C LYS A 299 -23.69 4.53 6.65
N GLU A 300 -24.07 5.74 7.05
CA GLU A 300 -25.49 6.09 7.31
C GLU A 300 -26.36 5.95 6.05
N GLU A 301 -27.54 5.36 6.16
CA GLU A 301 -28.45 5.13 5.03
C GLU A 301 -29.73 5.98 5.12
N ASN A 302 -29.97 6.61 6.26
CA ASN A 302 -31.10 7.48 6.51
C ASN A 302 -30.75 8.97 6.25
N PRO A 303 -31.34 9.60 5.22
CA PRO A 303 -31.07 11.01 4.91
C PRO A 303 -31.54 11.97 6.01
N ASP A 304 -32.58 11.62 6.77
CA ASP A 304 -33.08 12.47 7.85
C ASP A 304 -32.12 12.49 9.05
N THR A 305 -31.39 11.39 9.30
CA THR A 305 -30.32 11.37 10.31
C THR A 305 -29.20 12.34 9.92
N ILE A 306 -28.77 12.34 8.66
CA ILE A 306 -27.73 13.27 8.18
C ILE A 306 -28.17 14.73 8.34
N ILE A 307 -29.43 15.04 8.03
CA ILE A 307 -29.99 16.39 8.22
C ILE A 307 -29.98 16.79 9.69
N ALA A 308 -30.41 15.90 10.59
CA ALA A 308 -30.45 16.19 12.03
C ALA A 308 -29.04 16.45 12.59
N VAL A 309 -28.06 15.62 12.21
CA VAL A 309 -26.65 15.82 12.59
C VAL A 309 -26.12 17.15 12.05
N TYR A 310 -26.40 17.46 10.79
CA TYR A 310 -26.01 18.72 10.19
C TYR A 310 -26.61 19.94 10.93
N GLU A 311 -27.88 19.88 11.32
CA GLU A 311 -28.54 20.96 12.08
C GLU A 311 -27.95 21.13 13.49
N MET A 312 -27.57 20.03 14.15
CA MET A 312 -26.83 20.10 15.42
C MET A 312 -25.50 20.83 15.23
N PHE A 313 -24.73 20.50 14.19
CA PHE A 313 -23.47 21.18 13.91
C PHE A 313 -23.65 22.69 13.69
N GLN A 314 -24.69 23.10 12.97
CA GLN A 314 -24.96 24.52 12.70
C GLN A 314 -25.40 25.32 13.95
N THR A 315 -25.96 24.65 14.97
CA THR A 315 -26.57 25.32 16.14
C THR A 315 -25.72 25.22 17.40
N GLU A 316 -25.01 24.11 17.59
CA GLU A 316 -24.28 23.79 18.81
C GLU A 316 -22.75 23.98 18.67
N MET A 317 -22.23 24.05 17.43
CA MET A 317 -20.80 24.16 17.17
C MET A 317 -20.46 25.38 16.29
N PRO A 318 -19.45 26.19 16.65
CA PRO A 318 -18.92 27.18 15.73
C PRO A 318 -18.29 26.47 14.52
N PHE A 319 -18.47 27.03 13.33
CA PHE A 319 -17.79 26.54 12.14
C PHE A 319 -16.28 26.77 12.27
N GLU A 320 -15.52 25.68 12.35
CA GLU A 320 -14.07 25.71 12.43
C GLU A 320 -13.50 24.49 11.67
N LEU A 321 -12.71 24.76 10.63
CA LEU A 321 -11.96 23.74 9.91
C LEU A 321 -10.49 23.85 10.31
N GLU A 322 -9.98 22.80 10.95
CA GLU A 322 -8.56 22.66 11.25
C GLU A 322 -7.83 22.16 9.98
N PHE A 323 -7.52 23.09 9.09
CA PHE A 323 -6.98 22.78 7.75
C PHE A 323 -5.75 21.87 7.77
N MET A 324 -4.84 22.05 8.72
CA MET A 324 -3.63 21.22 8.80
C MET A 324 -3.95 19.79 9.22
N ASN A 325 -4.78 19.60 10.25
CA ASN A 325 -5.22 18.26 10.68
C ASN A 325 -5.96 17.53 9.55
N ILE A 326 -6.80 18.24 8.80
CA ILE A 326 -7.50 17.70 7.63
C ILE A 326 -6.53 17.36 6.48
N THR A 327 -5.45 18.13 6.33
CA THR A 327 -4.44 17.92 5.28
C THR A 327 -3.53 16.74 5.59
N THR A 328 -3.11 16.57 6.84
CA THR A 328 -2.20 15.48 7.24
C THR A 328 -2.91 14.18 7.59
N PHE A 329 -4.24 14.20 7.75
CA PHE A 329 -5.06 13.08 8.22
C PHE A 329 -4.67 11.69 7.67
N GLU A 330 -4.55 11.52 6.36
CA GLU A 330 -4.18 10.23 5.76
C GLU A 330 -2.73 9.80 6.06
N ALA A 331 -1.80 10.75 6.16
CA ALA A 331 -0.43 10.44 6.57
C ALA A 331 -0.39 9.95 8.02
N ASP A 332 -1.15 10.60 8.90
CA ASP A 332 -1.24 10.23 10.30
C ASP A 332 -1.91 8.85 10.48
N LEU A 333 -2.96 8.55 9.70
CA LEU A 333 -3.53 7.20 9.64
C LEU A 333 -2.48 6.15 9.23
N ARG A 334 -1.69 6.38 8.16
CA ARG A 334 -0.63 5.44 7.73
C ARG A 334 0.40 5.19 8.83
N LYS A 335 0.79 6.22 9.58
CA LYS A 335 1.76 6.07 10.69
C LYS A 335 1.25 5.12 11.77
N GLU A 336 -0.04 5.15 12.10
CA GLU A 336 -0.61 4.21 13.08
C GLU A 336 -0.54 2.75 12.61
N PHE A 337 -0.70 2.49 11.30
CA PHE A 337 -0.47 1.16 10.75
C PHE A 337 1.01 0.77 10.76
N ALA A 338 1.92 1.70 10.40
CA ALA A 338 3.36 1.44 10.49
C ALA A 338 3.81 1.14 11.93
N LYS A 339 3.27 1.86 12.93
CA LYS A 339 3.46 1.57 14.37
C LYS A 339 2.99 0.17 14.72
N SER A 340 1.75 -0.18 14.35
CA SER A 340 1.17 -1.50 14.62
C SER A 340 2.00 -2.64 14.00
N LEU A 341 2.45 -2.47 12.76
CA LEU A 341 3.34 -3.42 12.08
C LEU A 341 4.68 -3.55 12.82
N ASN A 342 5.33 -2.42 13.13
CA ASN A 342 6.58 -2.40 13.88
C ASN A 342 6.46 -3.07 15.26
N GLN A 343 5.33 -2.95 15.94
CA GLN A 343 5.10 -3.61 17.23
C GLN A 343 4.89 -5.12 17.09
N SER A 344 4.32 -5.57 15.96
CA SER A 344 3.91 -6.96 15.73
C SER A 344 5.03 -7.86 15.20
N VAL A 345 6.05 -7.29 14.56
CA VAL A 345 7.13 -8.07 13.94
C VAL A 345 8.16 -8.57 14.95
N TRP A 346 8.76 -9.70 14.62
CA TRP A 346 9.80 -10.36 15.38
C TRP A 346 11.00 -9.43 15.60
N LYS A 347 11.59 -9.52 16.80
CA LYS A 347 12.71 -8.68 17.23
C LYS A 347 13.88 -9.55 17.62
N LEU A 348 15.09 -9.15 17.23
CA LEU A 348 16.33 -9.72 17.74
C LEU A 348 16.40 -9.52 19.25
N ARG A 349 16.12 -10.59 20.01
CA ARG A 349 16.12 -10.59 21.48
C ARG A 349 16.71 -11.90 21.99
N GLY A 350 17.39 -11.84 23.13
CA GLY A 350 18.02 -13.00 23.76
C GLY A 350 19.36 -13.37 23.15
N GLU A 351 19.87 -14.54 23.57
CA GLU A 351 21.13 -15.10 23.09
C GLU A 351 20.92 -15.89 21.79
N PRO A 352 21.87 -15.86 20.85
CA PRO A 352 21.80 -16.70 19.66
C PRO A 352 21.83 -18.18 20.04
N VAL A 353 21.08 -19.01 19.30
CA VAL A 353 21.06 -20.47 19.55
C VAL A 353 22.38 -21.14 19.14
N GLN A 354 23.12 -20.52 18.20
CA GLN A 354 24.47 -20.94 17.82
C GLN A 354 25.26 -19.80 17.16
N LEU A 355 26.58 -19.98 17.04
CA LEU A 355 27.44 -19.16 16.20
C LEU A 355 27.86 -19.98 14.97
N LEU A 356 27.53 -19.49 13.78
CA LEU A 356 27.86 -20.12 12.51
C LEU A 356 29.00 -19.33 11.85
N ASP A 357 30.23 -19.83 11.89
CA ASP A 357 31.43 -19.10 11.46
C ASP A 357 31.53 -17.68 12.08
N GLY A 358 31.12 -17.55 13.35
CA GLY A 358 31.09 -16.26 14.04
C GLY A 358 29.86 -15.39 13.76
N ILE A 359 28.96 -15.80 12.87
CA ILE A 359 27.66 -15.15 12.65
C ILE A 359 26.68 -15.62 13.73
N PRO A 360 26.03 -14.73 14.48
CA PRO A 360 24.97 -15.11 15.40
C PRO A 360 23.77 -15.67 14.63
N LEU A 361 23.33 -16.86 15.01
CA LEU A 361 22.13 -17.49 14.46
C LEU A 361 21.05 -17.60 15.54
N TYR A 362 19.88 -17.05 15.23
CA TYR A 362 18.68 -17.08 16.07
C TYR A 362 17.64 -18.02 15.47
N ASP A 363 16.78 -18.58 16.32
CA ASP A 363 15.61 -19.36 15.89
C ASP A 363 14.34 -18.53 16.13
N ALA A 364 13.53 -18.33 15.09
CA ALA A 364 12.25 -17.64 15.17
C ALA A 364 11.15 -18.46 15.87
N ASP A 365 11.43 -19.74 16.16
CA ASP A 365 10.48 -20.71 16.69
C ASP A 365 9.27 -20.89 15.77
N THR A 366 8.05 -20.81 16.32
CA THR A 366 6.76 -21.08 15.65
C THR A 366 5.72 -20.01 15.99
N ASP A 367 6.17 -18.87 16.53
CA ASP A 367 5.34 -17.70 16.82
C ASP A 367 6.11 -16.45 16.39
N PHE A 368 5.88 -16.04 15.14
CA PHE A 368 6.57 -14.89 14.58
C PHE A 368 5.75 -14.25 13.47
N LYS A 369 6.01 -12.96 13.27
CA LYS A 369 5.69 -12.22 12.05
C LYS A 369 6.94 -11.48 11.61
N MET A 370 7.20 -11.38 10.32
CA MET A 370 8.38 -10.71 9.79
C MET A 370 8.03 -9.91 8.55
N ILE A 371 8.56 -8.69 8.45
CA ILE A 371 8.60 -7.98 7.19
C ILE A 371 9.88 -8.38 6.48
N ILE A 372 9.73 -8.93 5.28
CA ILE A 372 10.83 -9.46 4.50
C ILE A 372 10.84 -8.92 3.07
N THR A 373 12.00 -8.93 2.44
CA THR A 373 12.11 -8.78 0.98
C THR A 373 13.10 -9.79 0.43
N SER A 374 12.88 -10.24 -0.81
CA SER A 374 13.75 -11.22 -1.47
C SER A 374 14.58 -10.56 -2.56
N ILE A 375 15.89 -10.76 -2.50
CA ILE A 375 16.81 -10.24 -3.52
C ILE A 375 16.63 -11.03 -4.82
N GLY A 376 16.32 -10.29 -5.90
CA GLY A 376 16.20 -10.84 -7.26
C GLY A 376 14.86 -11.49 -7.59
N ALA A 377 13.85 -11.36 -6.72
CA ALA A 377 12.56 -12.05 -6.88
C ALA A 377 11.87 -11.86 -8.25
N TYR A 378 12.04 -10.67 -8.84
CA TYR A 378 11.41 -10.28 -10.11
C TYR A 378 12.34 -10.34 -11.31
N GLN A 379 13.53 -10.94 -11.15
CA GLN A 379 14.53 -11.07 -12.20
C GLN A 379 14.75 -12.56 -12.50
N PRO A 380 14.20 -13.09 -13.62
CA PRO A 380 14.23 -14.53 -13.92
C PRO A 380 15.64 -15.15 -13.91
N ASP A 381 16.62 -14.39 -14.40
CA ASP A 381 18.02 -14.82 -14.51
C ASP A 381 18.91 -14.29 -13.37
N PHE A 382 18.31 -13.93 -12.23
CA PHE A 382 19.07 -13.43 -11.09
C PHE A 382 19.96 -14.51 -10.49
N THR A 383 21.23 -14.17 -10.24
CA THR A 383 22.25 -15.09 -9.73
C THR A 383 22.90 -14.56 -8.44
N SER A 384 23.71 -15.40 -7.80
CA SER A 384 24.51 -15.03 -6.63
C SER A 384 25.31 -13.75 -6.90
N GLN A 385 25.30 -12.83 -5.92
CA GLN A 385 26.03 -11.57 -5.99
C GLN A 385 27.40 -11.72 -5.37
N GLU A 386 28.46 -11.11 -5.92
CA GLU A 386 29.81 -11.19 -5.32
C GLU A 386 29.81 -10.73 -3.85
N ASN A 387 29.15 -9.59 -3.59
CA ASN A 387 28.90 -9.06 -2.26
C ASN A 387 27.49 -8.48 -2.18
N TYR A 388 26.65 -9.01 -1.29
CA TYR A 388 25.25 -8.60 -1.18
C TYR A 388 25.06 -7.20 -0.57
N PHE A 389 25.95 -6.78 0.32
CA PHE A 389 25.91 -5.44 0.92
C PHE A 389 26.17 -4.36 -0.12
N THR A 390 27.18 -4.56 -0.98
CA THR A 390 27.50 -3.66 -2.10
C THR A 390 26.38 -3.63 -3.13
N TYR A 391 25.81 -4.79 -3.48
CA TYR A 391 24.66 -4.85 -4.40
C TYR A 391 23.47 -4.06 -3.86
N TRP A 392 23.06 -4.31 -2.61
CA TRP A 392 21.93 -3.62 -1.99
C TRP A 392 22.14 -2.11 -1.92
N ASN A 393 23.33 -1.69 -1.49
CA ASN A 393 23.72 -0.28 -1.35
C ASN A 393 24.27 0.33 -2.64
N SER A 394 24.09 -0.32 -3.80
CA SER A 394 24.43 0.26 -5.10
C SER A 394 23.70 1.60 -5.26
N PRO A 395 24.35 2.65 -5.79
CA PRO A 395 23.69 3.92 -6.11
C PRO A 395 22.75 3.81 -7.33
N GLU A 396 22.54 2.63 -7.91
CA GLU A 396 21.49 2.42 -8.91
C GLU A 396 20.11 2.46 -8.22
N ILE A 397 19.31 3.46 -8.59
CA ILE A 397 17.95 3.67 -8.06
C ILE A 397 17.01 4.01 -9.20
N VAL A 398 16.27 3.00 -9.64
CA VAL A 398 15.17 3.18 -10.60
C VAL A 398 13.89 3.62 -9.86
N SER A 399 13.75 3.22 -8.59
CA SER A 399 12.62 3.56 -7.72
C SER A 399 13.00 3.80 -6.28
N HIS A 400 12.29 4.74 -5.66
CA HIS A 400 12.33 4.98 -4.22
C HIS A 400 11.41 4.03 -3.43
N GLY A 401 10.56 3.24 -4.10
CA GLY A 401 9.78 2.17 -3.46
C GLY A 401 10.61 0.90 -3.24
N ASN A 402 10.35 0.21 -2.13
CA ASN A 402 10.91 -1.09 -1.81
C ASN A 402 9.80 -2.07 -1.40
N CYS A 403 9.52 -3.02 -2.27
CA CYS A 403 8.50 -4.06 -2.06
C CYS A 403 8.96 -5.05 -0.99
N CYS A 404 8.10 -5.27 -0.01
CA CYS A 404 8.27 -6.22 1.07
C CYS A 404 6.99 -7.06 1.20
N SER A 405 7.10 -8.21 1.85
CA SER A 405 5.95 -9.01 2.28
C SER A 405 5.96 -9.16 3.80
N LEU A 406 4.78 -9.21 4.39
CA LEU A 406 4.59 -9.66 5.76
C LEU A 406 4.35 -11.18 5.74
N ILE A 407 5.25 -11.94 6.35
CA ILE A 407 5.07 -13.38 6.59
C ILE A 407 4.81 -13.63 8.08
N ALA A 408 4.14 -14.73 8.38
CA ALA A 408 3.89 -15.22 9.73
C ALA A 408 4.06 -16.73 9.82
N ASN A 409 4.21 -17.28 11.02
CA ASN A 409 4.33 -18.73 11.24
C ASN A 409 3.15 -19.52 10.65
N ASN A 410 1.96 -18.92 10.55
CA ASN A 410 0.76 -19.53 9.99
C ASN A 410 0.47 -19.05 8.56
N ASN A 411 1.29 -18.17 7.98
CA ASN A 411 1.15 -17.72 6.59
C ASN A 411 2.53 -17.28 6.04
N LEU A 412 3.22 -18.20 5.38
CA LEU A 412 4.53 -17.96 4.75
C LEU A 412 4.41 -17.54 3.28
N SER A 413 3.32 -16.84 2.92
CA SER A 413 3.10 -16.34 1.55
C SER A 413 4.05 -15.19 1.21
N MET A 414 5.00 -15.50 0.35
CA MET A 414 5.99 -14.59 -0.21
C MET A 414 6.30 -15.03 -1.64
N ILE A 415 6.86 -14.12 -2.43
CA ILE A 415 7.43 -14.49 -3.73
C ILE A 415 8.62 -15.43 -3.53
N ASP A 416 8.77 -16.42 -4.43
CA ASP A 416 9.84 -17.43 -4.30
C ASP A 416 11.22 -16.76 -4.29
N PRO A 417 12.05 -17.05 -3.27
CA PRO A 417 13.36 -16.44 -3.18
C PRO A 417 14.30 -16.99 -4.26
N LYS A 418 14.96 -16.10 -5.00
CA LYS A 418 16.01 -16.51 -5.94
C LYS A 418 17.36 -16.72 -5.25
N THR A 419 17.63 -15.96 -4.20
CA THR A 419 18.91 -16.01 -3.48
C THR A 419 18.74 -15.87 -1.97
N VAL A 420 18.60 -14.64 -1.49
CA VAL A 420 18.65 -14.27 -0.06
C VAL A 420 17.39 -13.51 0.30
N ILE A 421 16.87 -13.79 1.50
CA ILE A 421 15.76 -13.08 2.10
C ILE A 421 16.30 -12.14 3.18
N LEU A 422 15.92 -10.87 3.09
CA LEU A 422 16.29 -9.82 4.02
C LEU A 422 15.13 -9.57 4.97
N GLY A 423 15.40 -9.45 6.27
CA GLY A 423 14.40 -9.18 7.30
C GLY A 423 14.61 -7.84 8.00
N PHE A 424 13.50 -7.19 8.37
CA PHE A 424 13.50 -5.91 9.05
C PHE A 424 12.76 -6.00 10.38
N GLN A 425 13.42 -5.52 11.43
CA GLN A 425 12.80 -5.47 12.75
C GLN A 425 12.00 -4.19 12.93
N THR A 426 12.47 -3.04 12.42
CA THR A 426 11.80 -1.76 12.58
C THR A 426 12.09 -0.87 11.37
N MET A 427 11.07 -0.16 10.90
CA MET A 427 11.20 0.93 9.91
C MET A 427 10.66 2.23 10.50
N ASP A 428 11.16 3.38 10.04
CA ASP A 428 10.56 4.67 10.45
C ASP A 428 9.10 4.71 9.97
N GLU A 429 8.21 5.25 10.79
CA GLU A 429 6.76 5.23 10.55
C GLU A 429 6.37 6.02 9.29
N ASP A 430 7.18 7.01 8.93
CA ASP A 430 7.02 7.80 7.71
C ASP A 430 7.43 7.03 6.44
N MET A 431 8.04 5.85 6.56
CA MET A 431 8.50 5.06 5.41
C MET A 431 7.40 4.17 4.79
N LEU A 432 6.29 3.89 5.46
CA LEU A 432 5.23 3.05 4.88
C LEU A 432 4.48 3.83 3.78
N LEU A 433 4.67 3.40 2.53
CA LEU A 433 4.07 4.04 1.35
C LEU A 433 2.77 3.36 0.99
N LEU A 434 2.81 2.09 0.57
CA LEU A 434 1.65 1.33 0.11
C LEU A 434 1.52 0.04 0.92
N ALA A 435 0.30 -0.49 0.99
CA ALA A 435 0.07 -1.75 1.65
C ALA A 435 -1.19 -2.42 1.11
N GLY A 436 -1.18 -3.75 1.00
CA GLY A 436 -2.32 -4.53 0.54
C GLY A 436 -2.14 -6.03 0.73
N ASN A 437 -3.24 -6.76 0.73
CA ASN A 437 -3.27 -8.22 0.92
C ASN A 437 -2.94 -9.02 -0.37
N GLN A 438 -2.49 -8.33 -1.42
CA GLN A 438 -2.11 -8.87 -2.72
C GLN A 438 -1.06 -7.97 -3.37
N ASP A 439 -0.49 -8.42 -4.49
CA ASP A 439 0.38 -7.59 -5.35
C ASP A 439 -0.33 -6.29 -5.73
N LEU A 440 0.33 -5.17 -5.39
CA LEU A 440 -0.11 -3.81 -5.61
C LEU A 440 0.36 -3.28 -6.97
N ASN A 441 1.08 -4.10 -7.75
CA ASN A 441 1.76 -3.68 -8.96
C ASN A 441 2.50 -2.34 -8.70
N SER A 442 3.19 -2.27 -7.57
CA SER A 442 3.95 -1.08 -7.15
C SER A 442 5.09 -0.76 -8.11
N THR A 443 5.31 -1.65 -9.08
CA THR A 443 6.01 -1.40 -10.33
C THR A 443 5.05 -1.06 -11.48
N PRO A 444 4.79 0.23 -11.70
CA PRO A 444 4.61 0.75 -13.05
C PRO A 444 5.81 1.68 -13.30
N ASP A 445 6.80 1.25 -14.08
CA ASP A 445 7.94 2.08 -14.52
C ASP A 445 8.85 2.68 -13.42
N SER A 446 8.53 2.49 -12.14
CA SER A 446 9.35 2.62 -10.93
C SER A 446 9.96 4.02 -10.65
N LYS A 447 9.98 4.92 -11.64
CA LYS A 447 10.52 6.29 -11.56
C LYS A 447 9.57 7.31 -10.95
N ASP A 448 8.30 6.95 -10.75
CA ASP A 448 7.27 7.84 -10.21
C ASP A 448 7.65 8.33 -8.82
N PHE A 449 7.57 9.64 -8.63
CA PHE A 449 7.84 10.29 -7.36
C PHE A 449 6.73 10.04 -6.34
N ASN A 450 5.47 9.90 -6.76
CA ASN A 450 4.34 9.68 -5.86
C ASN A 450 3.64 8.35 -6.11
N LEU A 451 4.10 7.30 -5.42
CA LEU A 451 3.53 5.95 -5.54
C LEU A 451 2.09 5.82 -5.02
N LEU A 452 1.56 6.79 -4.26
CA LEU A 452 0.22 6.73 -3.64
C LEU A 452 -0.95 6.88 -4.63
N GLU A 453 -0.70 7.13 -5.91
CA GLU A 453 -1.78 7.41 -6.89
C GLU A 453 -2.52 6.15 -7.37
N HIS A 454 -1.93 4.97 -7.19
CA HIS A 454 -2.55 3.67 -7.49
C HIS A 454 -3.46 3.22 -6.35
N ASP A 455 -4.62 3.86 -6.26
CA ASP A 455 -5.40 3.95 -5.01
C ASP A 455 -6.38 2.78 -4.76
N ASP A 456 -6.82 2.07 -5.80
CA ASP A 456 -8.01 1.20 -5.71
C ASP A 456 -7.78 -0.17 -5.04
N ILE A 457 -6.51 -0.59 -4.92
CA ILE A 457 -6.07 -1.87 -4.37
C ILE A 457 -5.32 -1.75 -3.03
N ASN A 458 -5.08 -0.53 -2.56
CA ASN A 458 -4.49 -0.27 -1.25
C ASN A 458 -5.45 -0.65 -0.12
N ALA A 459 -4.93 -1.35 0.88
CA ALA A 459 -5.60 -1.67 2.12
C ALA A 459 -4.58 -1.73 3.26
N TYR A 460 -4.61 -0.74 4.15
CA TYR A 460 -3.86 -0.71 5.40
C TYR A 460 -4.59 -1.51 6.46
N MET A 461 -3.90 -2.51 7.00
CA MET A 461 -4.43 -3.49 7.94
C MET A 461 -3.42 -3.72 9.07
N THR A 462 -3.89 -4.25 10.19
CA THR A 462 -2.99 -4.80 11.22
C THR A 462 -2.26 -6.04 10.69
N ALA A 463 -1.18 -6.44 11.36
CA ALA A 463 -0.38 -7.60 10.95
C ALA A 463 -1.19 -8.90 10.91
N ASP A 464 -2.11 -9.12 11.86
CA ASP A 464 -3.00 -10.29 11.86
C ASP A 464 -4.01 -10.26 10.72
N GLN A 465 -4.59 -9.10 10.43
CA GLN A 465 -5.50 -8.94 9.30
C GLN A 465 -4.81 -9.19 7.96
N TYR A 466 -3.56 -8.74 7.76
CA TYR A 466 -2.82 -9.09 6.53
C TYR A 466 -2.66 -10.59 6.36
N VAL A 467 -2.24 -11.28 7.44
CA VAL A 467 -2.08 -12.74 7.46
C VAL A 467 -3.41 -13.43 7.11
N ASP A 468 -4.51 -12.95 7.68
CA ASP A 468 -5.85 -13.52 7.50
C ASP A 468 -6.49 -13.20 6.15
N GLU A 469 -6.17 -12.07 5.53
CA GLU A 469 -6.76 -11.62 4.26
C GLU A 469 -5.91 -12.00 3.03
N THR A 470 -4.68 -12.48 3.21
CA THR A 470 -3.81 -12.94 2.11
C THR A 470 -4.30 -14.29 1.58
N ARG A 471 -4.83 -14.31 0.34
CA ARG A 471 -5.23 -15.54 -0.38
C ARG A 471 -4.58 -15.71 -1.76
N GLY A 472 -3.70 -14.78 -2.13
CA GLY A 472 -2.84 -14.88 -3.31
C GLY A 472 -1.45 -15.42 -2.97
N SER A 473 -0.52 -15.24 -3.91
CA SER A 473 0.86 -15.72 -3.77
C SER A 473 1.61 -15.04 -2.62
N PHE A 474 1.34 -13.75 -2.39
CA PHE A 474 1.92 -12.93 -1.33
C PHE A 474 1.03 -11.69 -1.06
N ASN A 475 1.23 -11.05 0.10
CA ASN A 475 0.83 -9.67 0.34
C ASN A 475 2.00 -8.72 0.06
N GLU A 476 1.70 -7.45 -0.12
CA GLU A 476 2.71 -6.43 -0.43
C GLU A 476 2.61 -5.23 0.51
N LEU A 477 3.76 -4.89 1.09
CA LEU A 477 4.03 -3.65 1.81
C LEU A 477 5.13 -2.92 1.06
N VAL A 478 4.90 -1.69 0.64
CA VAL A 478 5.90 -0.87 -0.06
C VAL A 478 6.42 0.16 0.93
N TYR A 479 7.72 0.10 1.20
CA TYR A 479 8.39 1.08 2.05
C TYR A 479 9.27 2.00 1.21
N GLU A 480 9.51 3.21 1.71
CA GLU A 480 10.54 4.09 1.22
C GLU A 480 11.90 3.37 1.32
N ARG A 481 12.65 3.37 0.22
CA ARG A 481 13.96 2.73 0.14
C ARG A 481 15.01 3.53 0.89
N ARG A 482 14.88 4.86 0.87
CA ARG A 482 15.75 5.79 1.61
C ARG A 482 15.55 5.64 3.10
N ASP A 483 16.63 5.66 3.86
CA ASP A 483 16.56 5.64 5.31
C ASP A 483 16.12 7.02 5.82
N LEU A 484 14.83 7.15 6.17
CA LEU A 484 14.24 8.39 6.71
C LEU A 484 14.44 8.54 8.24
N SER A 485 15.19 7.64 8.88
CA SER A 485 15.48 7.76 10.30
C SER A 485 16.25 9.04 10.60
N SER A 486 16.17 9.50 11.85
CA SER A 486 16.80 10.77 12.27
C SER A 486 18.34 10.83 12.10
N ASN A 487 19.01 9.68 11.98
CA ASN A 487 20.46 9.61 11.81
C ASN A 487 20.82 8.38 10.95
N PRO A 488 20.59 8.43 9.63
CA PRO A 488 20.77 7.30 8.75
C PRO A 488 22.27 7.00 8.60
N LYS A 489 22.65 5.73 8.75
CA LYS A 489 24.04 5.30 8.53
C LYS A 489 24.38 5.14 7.05
N PHE A 490 23.36 4.84 6.25
CA PHE A 490 23.45 4.58 4.82
C PHE A 490 22.28 5.29 4.13
N TYR A 491 22.42 5.58 2.83
CA TYR A 491 21.34 6.18 2.07
C TYR A 491 20.10 5.29 2.02
N LYS A 492 20.29 3.97 1.80
CA LYS A 492 19.22 2.97 1.79
C LYS A 492 19.04 2.33 3.17
N LYS A 493 17.80 2.01 3.55
CA LYS A 493 17.54 1.24 4.78
C LYS A 493 18.11 -0.18 4.63
N ASN A 494 19.13 -0.48 5.45
CA ASN A 494 19.71 -1.81 5.51
C ASN A 494 18.84 -2.76 6.35
N PRO A 495 18.87 -4.07 6.02
CA PRO A 495 18.18 -5.10 6.79
C PRO A 495 18.80 -5.29 8.18
N ASP A 496 18.00 -5.80 9.10
CA ASP A 496 18.41 -6.06 10.48
C ASP A 496 18.95 -7.49 10.65
N TYR A 497 18.49 -8.41 9.81
CA TYR A 497 18.94 -9.82 9.80
C TYR A 497 18.69 -10.46 8.42
N ILE A 498 19.39 -11.57 8.16
CA ILE A 498 19.10 -12.46 7.03
C ILE A 498 18.12 -13.54 7.47
N VAL A 499 17.09 -13.81 6.67
CA VAL A 499 16.11 -14.88 6.95
C VAL A 499 16.54 -16.16 6.23
N LEU A 500 16.65 -17.24 6.99
CA LEU A 500 16.90 -18.58 6.49
C LEU A 500 15.66 -19.46 6.72
N ILE A 501 15.15 -20.08 5.67
CA ILE A 501 13.99 -20.97 5.75
C ILE A 501 14.46 -22.40 5.55
N GLU A 502 14.28 -23.21 6.58
CA GLU A 502 14.43 -24.66 6.51
C GLU A 502 13.06 -25.27 6.17
N GLU A 503 12.99 -26.08 5.11
CA GLU A 503 11.71 -26.62 4.66
C GLU A 503 11.20 -27.72 5.61
N TYR A 504 12.08 -28.65 6.00
CA TYR A 504 11.77 -29.79 6.86
C TYR A 504 12.59 -29.78 8.13
N GLU A 505 12.07 -30.37 9.21
CA GLU A 505 12.88 -30.58 10.44
C GLU A 505 13.98 -31.61 10.20
N ASP A 506 13.68 -32.65 9.43
CA ASP A 506 14.66 -33.61 8.91
C ASP A 506 14.24 -34.06 7.50
N ILE A 507 14.95 -33.56 6.48
CA ILE A 507 14.67 -33.87 5.08
C ILE A 507 15.04 -35.30 4.71
N ASP A 508 16.06 -35.89 5.35
CA ASP A 508 16.51 -37.26 5.05
C ASP A 508 15.52 -38.29 5.59
N GLU A 509 14.97 -38.05 6.78
CA GLU A 509 13.85 -38.83 7.31
C GLU A 509 12.60 -38.70 6.44
N THR A 510 12.32 -37.49 5.92
CA THR A 510 11.19 -37.25 5.02
C THR A 510 11.36 -38.00 3.69
N ILE A 511 12.54 -37.97 3.07
CA ILE A 511 12.85 -38.75 1.87
C ILE A 511 12.63 -40.25 2.13
N LYS A 512 13.11 -40.76 3.28
CA LYS A 512 12.92 -42.16 3.67
C LYS A 512 11.44 -42.53 3.83
N ARG A 513 10.60 -41.63 4.38
CA ARG A 513 9.15 -41.83 4.51
C ARG A 513 8.48 -42.01 3.16
N TYR A 514 8.92 -41.26 2.14
CA TYR A 514 8.37 -41.28 0.78
C TYR A 514 9.12 -42.19 -0.19
N GLN A 515 10.05 -43.03 0.27
CA GLN A 515 10.92 -43.87 -0.59
C GLN A 515 10.19 -44.71 -1.68
N ASN A 516 8.91 -45.04 -1.46
CA ASN A 516 8.10 -45.81 -2.40
C ASN A 516 7.29 -44.94 -3.39
N GLN A 517 7.49 -43.62 -3.39
CA GLN A 517 6.82 -42.64 -4.25
C GLN A 517 7.89 -41.85 -5.02
N PRO A 518 8.41 -42.39 -6.14
CA PRO A 518 9.59 -41.85 -6.83
C PRO A 518 9.48 -40.37 -7.21
N GLU A 519 8.30 -39.94 -7.65
CA GLU A 519 8.03 -38.54 -8.03
C GLU A 519 8.19 -37.57 -6.84
N ILE A 520 7.72 -37.97 -5.65
CA ILE A 520 7.87 -37.17 -4.42
C ILE A 520 9.33 -37.16 -3.97
N VAL A 521 10.03 -38.29 -4.06
CA VAL A 521 11.45 -38.38 -3.71
C VAL A 521 12.30 -37.45 -4.59
N GLU A 522 12.02 -37.41 -5.90
CA GLU A 522 12.71 -36.51 -6.82
C GLU A 522 12.51 -35.04 -6.43
N GLU A 523 11.29 -34.65 -6.05
CA GLU A 523 10.98 -33.30 -5.60
C GLU A 523 11.67 -32.93 -4.28
N LEU A 524 11.69 -33.85 -3.31
CA LEU A 524 12.38 -33.67 -2.03
C LEU A 524 13.90 -33.52 -2.21
N LEU A 525 14.50 -34.27 -3.13
CA LEU A 525 15.93 -34.13 -3.45
C LEU A 525 16.24 -32.76 -4.05
N LYS A 526 15.39 -32.24 -4.96
CA LYS A 526 15.52 -30.88 -5.50
C LYS A 526 15.37 -29.81 -4.42
N GLN A 527 14.41 -29.98 -3.50
CA GLN A 527 14.24 -29.09 -2.36
C GLN A 527 15.46 -29.10 -1.43
N LYS A 528 16.08 -30.28 -1.22
CA LYS A 528 17.33 -30.40 -0.45
C LYS A 528 18.47 -29.58 -1.06
N GLU A 529 18.70 -29.75 -2.36
CA GLU A 529 19.72 -29.00 -3.10
C GLU A 529 19.48 -27.48 -3.04
N LEU A 530 18.22 -27.07 -3.18
CA LEU A 530 17.81 -25.66 -3.11
C LEU A 530 18.00 -25.07 -1.70
N GLN A 531 17.65 -25.82 -0.65
CA GLN A 531 17.87 -25.42 0.74
C GLN A 531 19.37 -25.26 1.04
N GLU A 532 20.21 -26.18 0.58
CA GLU A 532 21.67 -26.06 0.72
C GLU A 532 22.23 -24.83 -0.02
N TYR A 533 21.66 -24.50 -1.19
CA TYR A 533 22.00 -23.28 -1.91
C TYR A 533 21.61 -22.03 -1.13
N HIS A 534 20.36 -21.89 -0.68
CA HIS A 534 19.92 -20.75 0.12
C HIS A 534 20.68 -20.61 1.44
N PHE A 535 21.05 -21.72 2.06
CA PHE A 535 21.92 -21.71 3.23
C PHE A 535 23.26 -21.03 2.92
N ARG A 536 23.97 -21.46 1.87
CA ARG A 536 25.26 -20.87 1.50
C ARG A 536 25.15 -19.38 1.18
N GLU A 537 24.14 -18.97 0.42
CA GLU A 537 23.92 -17.56 0.08
C GLU A 537 23.55 -16.72 1.30
N SER A 538 22.75 -17.26 2.22
CA SER A 538 22.39 -16.57 3.47
C SER A 538 23.59 -16.33 4.38
N VAL A 539 24.49 -17.32 4.50
CA VAL A 539 25.74 -17.20 5.26
C VAL A 539 26.68 -16.16 4.64
N LYS A 540 26.77 -16.16 3.31
CA LYS A 540 27.54 -15.16 2.57
C LYS A 540 26.97 -13.75 2.80
N ALA A 541 25.68 -13.55 2.61
CA ALA A 541 25.03 -12.26 2.83
C ALA A 541 25.18 -11.78 4.28
N ALA A 542 25.01 -12.66 5.27
CA ALA A 542 25.20 -12.30 6.67
C ALA A 542 26.63 -11.82 6.96
N LYS A 543 27.65 -12.44 6.35
CA LYS A 543 29.04 -11.97 6.42
C LYS A 543 29.23 -10.61 5.71
N ASP A 544 28.66 -10.46 4.52
CA ASP A 544 28.77 -9.22 3.72
C ASP A 544 28.17 -8.01 4.44
N PHE A 545 26.97 -8.17 5.03
CA PHE A 545 26.29 -7.12 5.78
C PHE A 545 26.80 -6.96 7.21
N GLY A 546 27.41 -8.00 7.80
CA GLY A 546 27.80 -8.03 9.21
C GLY A 546 26.60 -8.10 10.17
N ILE A 547 25.55 -8.83 9.79
CA ILE A 547 24.28 -8.95 10.53
C ILE A 547 23.94 -10.42 10.84
N PRO A 548 23.08 -10.72 11.84
CA PRO A 548 22.76 -12.10 12.21
C PRO A 548 21.86 -12.80 11.18
N ILE A 549 21.77 -14.13 11.31
CA ILE A 549 20.80 -14.97 10.62
C ILE A 549 19.67 -15.32 11.58
N VAL A 550 18.43 -15.24 11.11
CA VAL A 550 17.24 -15.74 11.79
C VAL A 550 16.70 -16.91 10.98
N LYS A 551 16.74 -18.10 11.57
CA LYS A 551 16.18 -19.30 10.95
C LYS A 551 14.74 -19.52 11.36
N MET A 552 13.96 -20.08 10.45
CA MET A 552 12.62 -20.63 10.71
C MET A 552 12.49 -21.98 10.02
N ASN A 553 11.55 -22.81 10.50
CA ASN A 553 11.30 -24.13 9.93
C ASN A 553 9.84 -24.28 9.51
N ARG A 554 9.60 -24.50 8.21
CA ARG A 554 8.26 -24.53 7.60
C ARG A 554 7.45 -25.74 8.07
N GLU A 555 8.03 -26.94 8.09
CA GLU A 555 7.34 -28.14 8.59
C GLU A 555 6.98 -28.00 10.08
N ARG A 556 7.88 -27.45 10.90
CA ARG A 556 7.63 -27.19 12.32
C ARG A 556 6.47 -26.22 12.52
N CYS A 557 6.42 -25.14 11.74
CA CYS A 557 5.29 -24.22 11.72
C CYS A 557 3.98 -24.91 11.31
N ALA A 558 4.00 -25.73 10.26
CA ALA A 558 2.84 -26.49 9.79
C ALA A 558 2.31 -27.49 10.84
N LYS A 559 3.21 -28.21 11.51
CA LYS A 559 2.87 -29.07 12.66
C LYS A 559 2.17 -28.26 13.75
N LYS A 560 2.75 -27.12 14.13
CA LYS A 560 2.17 -26.26 15.18
C LYS A 560 0.82 -25.67 14.78
N GLY A 561 0.60 -25.33 13.51
CA GLY A 561 -0.69 -24.85 13.00
C GLY A 561 -1.81 -25.89 13.19
N ILE A 562 -1.55 -27.16 12.89
CA ILE A 562 -2.54 -28.24 13.10
C ILE A 562 -2.79 -28.54 14.58
N GLU A 563 -1.76 -28.46 15.42
CA GLU A 563 -1.94 -28.52 16.87
C GLU A 563 -2.86 -27.40 17.37
N LYS A 564 -2.60 -26.15 16.96
CA LYS A 564 -3.44 -24.98 17.30
C LYS A 564 -4.89 -25.18 16.85
N ILE A 565 -5.13 -25.67 15.65
CA ILE A 565 -6.49 -25.97 15.16
C ILE A 565 -7.18 -27.02 16.02
N SER A 566 -6.44 -28.05 16.45
CA SER A 566 -6.97 -29.10 17.32
C SER A 566 -7.34 -28.54 18.70
N GLU A 567 -6.52 -27.65 19.26
CA GLU A 567 -6.81 -26.92 20.50
C GLU A 567 -8.07 -26.03 20.34
N MET A 568 -8.19 -25.30 19.23
CA MET A 568 -9.37 -24.47 18.95
C MET A 568 -10.66 -25.29 18.78
N LEU A 569 -10.58 -26.51 18.22
CA LEU A 569 -11.73 -27.43 18.15
C LEU A 569 -12.19 -27.87 19.54
N VAL A 570 -11.25 -28.11 20.47
CA VAL A 570 -11.58 -28.40 21.88
C VAL A 570 -12.25 -27.19 22.54
N GLU A 571 -11.73 -25.98 22.32
CA GLU A 571 -12.33 -24.75 22.83
C GLU A 571 -13.74 -24.50 22.27
N LEU A 572 -13.95 -24.72 20.97
CA LEU A 572 -15.28 -24.66 20.36
C LEU A 572 -16.24 -25.67 21.02
N SER A 573 -15.78 -26.90 21.21
CA SER A 573 -16.60 -27.97 21.80
C SER A 573 -17.03 -27.65 23.23
N THR A 574 -16.20 -26.92 23.98
CA THR A 574 -16.40 -26.58 25.39
C THR A 574 -17.19 -25.28 25.57
N SER A 575 -16.78 -24.21 24.89
CA SER A 575 -17.37 -22.87 25.02
C SER A 575 -18.63 -22.68 24.20
N LYS A 576 -18.79 -23.44 23.11
CA LYS A 576 -19.85 -23.28 22.09
C LYS A 576 -19.89 -21.87 21.48
N ASP A 577 -18.77 -21.15 21.51
CA ASP A 577 -18.68 -19.81 20.95
C ASP A 577 -18.39 -19.88 19.43
N PRO A 578 -19.29 -19.38 18.55
CA PRO A 578 -19.12 -19.45 17.10
C PRO A 578 -17.86 -18.75 16.58
N LYS A 579 -17.25 -17.82 17.34
CA LYS A 579 -16.00 -17.17 16.93
C LYS A 579 -14.87 -18.15 16.65
N TRP A 580 -14.88 -19.30 17.33
CA TRP A 580 -13.85 -20.33 17.13
C TRP A 580 -13.94 -20.97 15.76
N ILE A 581 -15.14 -21.08 15.17
CA ILE A 581 -15.32 -21.64 13.82
C ILE A 581 -14.58 -20.79 12.79
N GLN A 582 -14.74 -19.46 12.88
CA GLN A 582 -14.03 -18.51 12.01
C GLN A 582 -12.51 -18.62 12.18
N LYS A 583 -12.01 -18.71 13.43
CA LYS A 583 -10.58 -18.85 13.72
C LYS A 583 -10.01 -20.16 13.18
N ILE A 584 -10.71 -21.27 13.35
CA ILE A 584 -10.30 -22.59 12.86
C ILE A 584 -10.15 -22.58 11.33
N ILE A 585 -11.18 -22.09 10.63
CA ILE A 585 -11.16 -22.02 9.16
C ILE A 585 -10.06 -21.09 8.67
N THR A 586 -9.94 -19.90 9.28
CA THR A 586 -8.94 -18.91 8.90
C THR A 586 -7.53 -19.43 9.13
N GLU A 587 -7.24 -20.02 10.29
CA GLU A 587 -5.92 -20.58 10.62
C GLU A 587 -5.55 -21.71 9.63
N PHE A 588 -6.50 -22.56 9.25
CA PHE A 588 -6.26 -23.60 8.26
C PHE A 588 -5.93 -23.02 6.89
N GLU A 589 -6.73 -22.08 6.40
CA GLU A 589 -6.54 -21.49 5.07
C GLU A 589 -5.28 -20.62 5.01
N ASN A 590 -4.95 -19.87 6.07
CA ASN A 590 -3.68 -19.15 6.18
C ASN A 590 -2.49 -20.09 5.96
N ASN A 591 -2.47 -21.23 6.67
CA ASN A 591 -1.38 -22.19 6.57
C ASN A 591 -1.38 -22.89 5.22
N ARG A 592 -2.55 -23.20 4.66
CA ARG A 592 -2.66 -23.81 3.33
C ARG A 592 -2.12 -22.89 2.23
N VAL A 593 -2.44 -21.59 2.29
CA VAL A 593 -2.00 -20.59 1.31
C VAL A 593 -0.50 -20.32 1.45
N GLY A 594 0.00 -20.20 2.68
CA GLY A 594 1.43 -20.03 2.97
C GLY A 594 2.30 -21.23 2.56
N ASN A 595 1.70 -22.41 2.38
CA ASN A 595 2.32 -23.58 1.80
C ASN A 595 1.77 -23.81 0.38
N ASN A 596 2.16 -22.94 -0.55
CA ASN A 596 1.67 -22.96 -1.94
C ASN A 596 2.16 -24.20 -2.72
N GLU A 597 2.01 -24.20 -4.06
CA GLU A 597 2.37 -25.34 -4.90
C GLU A 597 3.85 -25.74 -4.81
N ASN A 598 4.77 -24.81 -4.55
CA ASN A 598 6.19 -25.12 -4.36
C ASN A 598 6.45 -25.91 -3.06
N HIS A 599 5.50 -25.87 -2.13
CA HIS A 599 5.55 -26.51 -0.82
C HIS A 599 4.42 -27.55 -0.67
N LYS A 600 3.92 -28.10 -1.79
CA LYS A 600 2.73 -28.95 -1.82
C LYS A 600 2.84 -30.21 -0.95
N ILE A 601 4.03 -30.75 -0.74
CA ILE A 601 4.23 -31.94 0.09
C ILE A 601 3.83 -31.65 1.54
N ILE A 602 4.31 -30.53 2.10
CA ILE A 602 3.92 -30.05 3.44
C ILE A 602 2.44 -29.64 3.43
N ARG A 603 1.98 -28.92 2.40
CA ARG A 603 0.56 -28.54 2.26
C ARG A 603 -0.37 -29.74 2.36
N GLU A 604 -0.15 -30.77 1.56
CA GLU A 604 -1.04 -31.93 1.52
C GLU A 604 -0.86 -32.85 2.74
N GLN A 605 0.32 -32.86 3.35
CA GLN A 605 0.53 -33.57 4.61
C GLN A 605 -0.24 -32.91 5.76
N TYR A 606 -0.28 -31.59 5.85
CA TYR A 606 -0.84 -30.87 7.02
C TYR A 606 -2.20 -30.21 6.79
N PHE A 607 -2.45 -29.66 5.61
CA PHE A 607 -3.59 -28.81 5.28
C PHE A 607 -4.27 -29.22 3.96
N SER A 608 -4.41 -30.52 3.68
CA SER A 608 -5.12 -31.05 2.50
C SER A 608 -6.62 -30.82 2.55
N GLN A 609 -7.28 -30.85 1.38
CA GLN A 609 -8.75 -30.76 1.30
C GLN A 609 -9.45 -31.85 2.15
N GLU A 610 -8.90 -33.06 2.24
CA GLU A 610 -9.46 -34.11 3.10
C GLU A 610 -9.36 -33.78 4.59
N LYS A 611 -8.29 -33.10 5.03
CA LYS A 611 -8.21 -32.61 6.40
C LYS A 611 -9.19 -31.48 6.68
N MET A 612 -9.41 -30.57 5.72
CA MET A 612 -10.46 -29.57 5.86
C MET A 612 -11.84 -30.23 6.01
N LYS A 613 -12.17 -31.22 5.16
CA LYS A 613 -13.43 -31.97 5.28
C LYS A 613 -13.60 -32.64 6.65
N GLN A 614 -12.53 -33.18 7.23
CA GLN A 614 -12.55 -33.75 8.57
C GLN A 614 -12.85 -32.69 9.65
N ILE A 615 -12.25 -31.50 9.54
CA ILE A 615 -12.49 -30.37 10.45
C ILE A 615 -13.94 -29.90 10.32
N GLN A 616 -14.42 -29.68 9.08
CA GLN A 616 -15.80 -29.30 8.80
C GLN A 616 -16.79 -30.33 9.35
N SER A 617 -16.55 -31.62 9.13
CA SER A 617 -17.41 -32.69 9.67
C SER A 617 -17.48 -32.70 11.20
N GLN A 618 -16.38 -32.37 11.89
CA GLN A 618 -16.39 -32.22 13.35
C GLN A 618 -17.26 -31.02 13.78
N ILE A 619 -17.10 -29.87 13.13
CA ILE A 619 -17.91 -28.67 13.40
C ILE A 619 -19.40 -28.96 13.15
N GLU A 620 -19.73 -29.58 12.02
CA GLU A 620 -21.09 -29.99 11.67
C GLU A 620 -21.67 -30.96 12.71
N THR A 621 -20.90 -31.95 13.14
CA THR A 621 -21.32 -32.89 14.19
C THR A 621 -21.61 -32.16 15.51
N MET A 622 -20.77 -31.18 15.89
CA MET A 622 -21.02 -30.36 17.08
C MET A 622 -22.31 -29.56 16.97
N ILE A 623 -22.64 -29.03 15.78
CA ILE A 623 -23.90 -28.32 15.52
C ILE A 623 -25.09 -29.30 15.61
N GLU A 624 -25.04 -30.42 14.89
CA GLU A 624 -26.14 -31.40 14.82
C GLU A 624 -26.49 -31.98 16.20
N THR A 625 -25.46 -32.23 17.02
CA THR A 625 -25.62 -32.88 18.33
C THR A 625 -25.91 -31.91 19.47
N GLU A 626 -25.80 -30.59 19.25
CA GLU A 626 -26.06 -29.58 20.29
C GLU A 626 -27.55 -29.58 20.67
N PRO A 627 -27.93 -29.91 21.92
CA PRO A 627 -29.33 -30.01 22.33
C PRO A 627 -30.06 -28.65 22.37
N SER A 628 -29.35 -27.55 22.63
CA SER A 628 -29.96 -26.22 22.68
C SER A 628 -30.19 -25.67 21.27
N LEU A 629 -31.45 -25.39 20.92
CA LEU A 629 -31.79 -24.79 19.62
C LEU A 629 -31.15 -23.40 19.42
N ASP A 630 -31.02 -22.61 20.49
CA ASP A 630 -30.41 -21.28 20.43
C ASP A 630 -28.92 -21.36 20.12
N ILE A 631 -28.18 -22.18 20.88
CA ILE A 631 -26.75 -22.40 20.67
C ILE A 631 -26.51 -23.02 19.29
N ARG A 632 -27.31 -24.02 18.90
CA ARG A 632 -27.23 -24.63 17.58
C ARG A 632 -27.39 -23.61 16.46
N SER A 633 -28.36 -22.70 16.58
CA SER A 633 -28.59 -21.64 15.60
C SER A 633 -27.44 -20.65 15.54
N GLN A 634 -26.86 -20.28 16.69
CA GLN A 634 -25.68 -19.40 16.76
C GLN A 634 -24.44 -20.05 16.11
N LEU A 635 -24.18 -21.33 16.40
CA LEU A 635 -23.07 -22.07 15.80
C LEU A 635 -23.23 -22.23 14.29
N LEU A 636 -24.44 -22.54 13.83
CA LEU A 636 -24.74 -22.66 12.39
C LEU A 636 -24.56 -21.32 11.67
N SER A 637 -25.07 -20.23 12.23
CA SER A 637 -24.85 -18.89 11.68
C SER A 637 -23.37 -18.51 11.68
N GLY A 638 -22.64 -18.83 12.74
CA GLY A 638 -21.19 -18.66 12.81
C GLY A 638 -20.44 -19.44 11.72
N TYR A 639 -20.87 -20.67 11.45
CA TYR A 639 -20.27 -21.49 10.40
C TYR A 639 -20.56 -20.93 9.00
N GLU A 640 -21.80 -20.52 8.73
CA GLU A 640 -22.18 -19.87 7.49
C GLU A 640 -21.37 -18.60 7.26
N ASN A 641 -21.28 -17.73 8.26
CA ASN A 641 -20.52 -16.49 8.19
C ASN A 641 -19.03 -16.74 7.94
N ALA A 642 -18.42 -17.73 8.62
CA ALA A 642 -17.02 -18.06 8.44
C ALA A 642 -16.72 -18.55 7.01
N VAL A 643 -17.58 -19.40 6.44
CA VAL A 643 -17.44 -19.90 5.05
C VAL A 643 -17.64 -18.78 4.04
N GLN A 644 -18.63 -17.90 4.26
CA GLN A 644 -18.87 -16.75 3.38
C GLN A 644 -17.70 -15.76 3.38
N GLN A 645 -17.18 -15.40 4.56
CA GLN A 645 -16.01 -14.52 4.69
C GLN A 645 -14.79 -15.10 3.98
N GLU A 646 -14.53 -16.39 4.14
CA GLU A 646 -13.43 -17.06 3.47
C GLU A 646 -13.61 -17.07 1.94
N GLN A 647 -14.84 -17.29 1.47
CA GLN A 647 -15.17 -17.18 0.04
C GLN A 647 -14.93 -15.76 -0.50
N GLU A 648 -15.21 -14.72 0.28
CA GLU A 648 -14.97 -13.33 -0.09
C GLU A 648 -13.47 -13.01 -0.16
N ARG A 649 -12.67 -13.44 0.84
CA ARG A 649 -11.20 -13.31 0.80
C ARG A 649 -10.61 -13.94 -0.45
N VAL A 650 -11.10 -15.13 -0.77
CA VAL A 650 -10.73 -15.87 -1.98
C VAL A 650 -11.05 -15.07 -3.25
N LYS A 651 -12.27 -14.52 -3.36
CA LYS A 651 -12.72 -13.72 -4.51
C LYS A 651 -11.93 -12.42 -4.68
N LYS A 652 -11.59 -11.74 -3.58
CA LYS A 652 -10.84 -10.46 -3.61
C LYS A 652 -9.45 -10.62 -4.24
N CYS A 653 -8.80 -11.77 -4.05
CA CYS A 653 -7.44 -12.04 -4.54
C CYS A 653 -7.38 -12.70 -5.95
N TYR A 654 -8.50 -12.78 -6.69
CA TYR A 654 -8.61 -13.61 -7.91
C TYR A 654 -7.62 -13.25 -9.03
N TYR A 655 -7.22 -11.98 -9.16
CA TYR A 655 -6.34 -11.52 -10.25
C TYR A 655 -4.86 -11.91 -10.08
N ASN A 656 -4.42 -12.32 -8.88
CA ASN A 656 -3.01 -12.63 -8.56
C ASN A 656 -2.77 -14.08 -8.10
N ARG A 657 -3.71 -14.99 -8.41
CA ARG A 657 -3.50 -16.43 -8.19
C ARG A 657 -2.66 -17.00 -9.33
N VAL A 658 -1.43 -17.40 -9.03
CA VAL A 658 -0.73 -18.36 -9.89
C VAL A 658 -1.52 -19.68 -9.83
N ASN A 659 -1.70 -20.34 -10.98
CA ASN A 659 -2.42 -21.61 -11.11
C ASN A 659 -1.99 -22.58 -9.98
N GLY A 660 -2.90 -22.93 -9.05
CA GLY A 660 -2.66 -23.94 -8.02
C GLY A 660 -3.00 -23.56 -6.56
N GLN A 661 -3.22 -22.28 -6.24
CA GLN A 661 -3.74 -21.89 -4.91
C GLN A 661 -5.27 -22.06 -4.83
N GLU A 662 -5.69 -23.27 -4.50
CA GLU A 662 -7.09 -23.61 -4.23
C GLU A 662 -7.38 -23.66 -2.74
N SER A 663 -8.54 -23.13 -2.33
CA SER A 663 -9.00 -23.24 -0.95
C SER A 663 -9.11 -24.71 -0.54
N GLY A 664 -8.93 -24.98 0.75
CA GLY A 664 -9.25 -26.27 1.34
C GLY A 664 -10.75 -26.56 1.35
N ILE A 665 -11.58 -25.52 1.19
CA ILE A 665 -13.04 -25.58 1.23
C ILE A 665 -13.61 -25.75 -0.19
N ASP A 666 -14.41 -26.78 -0.39
CA ASP A 666 -15.37 -26.83 -1.50
C ASP A 666 -16.59 -25.97 -1.10
N PHE A 667 -16.59 -24.71 -1.53
CA PHE A 667 -17.62 -23.74 -1.13
C PHE A 667 -19.02 -24.18 -1.54
N ASP A 668 -19.20 -24.78 -2.72
CA ASP A 668 -20.51 -25.20 -3.22
C ASP A 668 -21.06 -26.38 -2.43
N ALA A 669 -20.22 -27.38 -2.15
CA ALA A 669 -20.61 -28.52 -1.32
C ALA A 669 -20.90 -28.09 0.12
N THR A 670 -20.07 -27.21 0.68
CA THR A 670 -20.22 -26.70 2.05
C THR A 670 -21.50 -25.89 2.20
N GLN A 671 -21.83 -25.01 1.25
CA GLN A 671 -23.08 -24.24 1.27
C GLN A 671 -24.33 -25.13 1.22
N LYS A 672 -24.32 -26.18 0.38
CA LYS A 672 -25.43 -27.18 0.36
C LYS A 672 -25.58 -27.87 1.71
N ARG A 673 -24.46 -28.17 2.37
CA ARG A 673 -24.46 -28.82 3.69
C ARG A 673 -25.01 -27.91 4.78
N ILE A 674 -24.62 -26.64 4.79
CA ILE A 674 -25.18 -25.61 5.68
C ILE A 674 -26.70 -25.51 5.50
N GLN A 675 -27.19 -25.45 4.26
CA GLN A 675 -28.64 -25.40 3.98
C GLN A 675 -29.42 -26.60 4.55
N LEU A 676 -28.83 -27.80 4.50
CA LEU A 676 -29.43 -28.99 5.11
C LEU A 676 -29.51 -28.88 6.64
N LEU A 677 -28.46 -28.34 7.29
CA LEU A 677 -28.44 -28.10 8.72
C LEU A 677 -29.46 -27.03 9.14
N SER A 678 -29.64 -25.97 8.34
CA SER A 678 -30.64 -24.92 8.58
C SER A 678 -32.06 -25.48 8.65
N GLY A 679 -32.38 -26.48 7.82
CA GLY A 679 -33.66 -27.19 7.87
C GLY A 679 -33.91 -27.96 9.17
N MET A 680 -32.86 -28.27 9.95
CA MET A 680 -32.95 -28.92 11.26
C MET A 680 -33.06 -27.94 12.43
N THR A 681 -32.83 -26.64 12.19
CA THR A 681 -32.97 -25.56 13.19
C THR A 681 -34.34 -24.87 13.18
N THR A 682 -35.17 -25.11 12.17
CA THR A 682 -36.57 -24.66 12.15
C THR A 682 -37.46 -25.57 13.01
N PRO A 683 -38.34 -25.04 13.87
CA PRO A 683 -39.34 -25.87 14.55
C PRO A 683 -40.19 -26.59 13.51
N GLN A 684 -40.24 -27.92 13.58
CA GLN A 684 -41.26 -28.67 12.84
C GLN A 684 -42.62 -28.10 13.27
N PRO A 685 -43.51 -27.70 12.34
CA PRO A 685 -44.86 -27.31 12.71
C PRO A 685 -45.46 -28.47 13.51
N ILE A 686 -46.03 -28.15 14.68
CA ILE A 686 -46.80 -29.12 15.45
C ILE A 686 -47.91 -29.59 14.51
N ILE A 687 -47.79 -30.80 13.98
CA ILE A 687 -48.91 -31.48 13.35
C ILE A 687 -49.86 -31.79 14.50
N ILE A 688 -50.83 -30.91 14.72
CA ILE A 688 -52.01 -31.25 15.50
C ILE A 688 -52.72 -32.31 14.65
N PRO A 689 -52.85 -33.57 15.11
CA PRO A 689 -53.59 -34.55 14.35
C PRO A 689 -55.02 -34.06 14.19
N ASP A 690 -55.49 -34.06 12.93
CA ASP A 690 -56.86 -33.69 12.59
C ASP A 690 -57.87 -34.43 13.48
N GLU A 691 -58.91 -33.67 13.80
CA GLU A 691 -60.04 -33.99 14.65
C GLU A 691 -60.50 -35.45 14.54
N VAL A 692 -60.60 -36.10 15.70
CA VAL A 692 -61.44 -37.29 15.88
C VAL A 692 -62.88 -36.87 15.64
N GLU A 693 -63.50 -37.42 14.59
CA GLU A 693 -64.93 -37.30 14.32
C GLU A 693 -65.75 -37.61 15.58
N LEU A 694 -66.38 -36.58 16.13
CA LEU A 694 -67.50 -36.73 17.07
C LEU A 694 -68.67 -35.88 16.58
N GLY A 695 -69.63 -36.56 15.95
CA GLY A 695 -71.02 -36.15 15.98
C GLY A 695 -71.36 -34.92 15.14
N GLY A 696 -71.40 -35.13 13.82
CA GLY A 696 -72.17 -34.38 12.82
C GLY A 696 -72.78 -33.04 13.24
N LYS A 697 -72.11 -31.96 12.85
CA LYS A 697 -72.71 -30.72 12.31
C LYS A 697 -71.60 -29.83 11.77
N LYS A 698 -71.66 -29.53 10.47
CA LYS A 698 -70.76 -28.57 9.81
C LYS A 698 -71.06 -27.15 10.28
N LEU A 699 -70.00 -26.41 10.59
CA LEU A 699 -69.87 -24.99 10.25
C LEU A 699 -68.60 -24.83 9.42
#